data_AF-A0A256IU56-F1
#
_entry.id   AF-A0A256IU56-F1
#
_cell.length_a   1.000
_cell.length_b   1.000
_cell.length_c   1.000
_cell.angle_alpha   90.00
_cell.angle_beta   90.00
_cell.angle_gamma   90.00
#
_symmetry.space_group_name_H-M   'P 1'
#
loop_
_entity.id
_entity.type
_entity.pdbx_description
1 polymer ?
#
loop_
_entity_poly.entity_id
_entity_poly.type
_entity_poly.pdbx_seq_one_letter_code
_entity_poly.pdbx_strand_id
1 'polypeptide(L)'
;MSRVSVTGSKRVIDDVIEAAYAHHSLHVTDYDDRYEGFDPGTSLDGAETVNERLVTVRSLESILDVDEDDAEVARSLDDDELEAELDRVRDRVNELNDRRDELQGAIRDRQEEIDRMEPFAELGIDLDYLRGYDSVEVVVGEAKPAAVEAALGDAETVDAFDVFVGGDVLAIVARPTDGDAEGVVQDALVGVDIALLDVPDADASPEEYVAELEAEQADLRDELDGVEAELDSVKEEAAGFLLRAEEKLTIEAEKKEAPLSFATTENAFVAEGWVPTESYPDFEAAVVDAVGDHVEVEELERASFTPDGDHHSEPVDRSGGTESPPADDGSASAETEAAVATDGGHAAHGTDDPPVVQDNGSAAGPFELLVQAFGRPKYSEFDPTLLVFLTFPAMFGFMIGDVGYGVLYAAIGFFMYSRFDGAFRELGSVAMWAGGFTILFGIYFGIDLFGYHAYQLLPGDVHWPVAGKGLSPADLDWGLSFLVVSVVFGIVHLNIGHVLSFVSTLQQHDVKHALYEAGSWLLILNGAWIWIFSQHVPGPKPDFLFESVSLLTFGTVSFSGFPVVVGIAGAVAAGLGLVLLGIGEPPELAEFLSPIVNVISYARIMAVLLAKGGMALAVNLLAFGAYIDKGGEGSFHFIFSAEHLHHVQETPSEELVFAGITTAFDPASIGLVGIVALVGGIVVALVGHLVVLLLGVTSAGIQAVRLEYVEFFGNFYEGGGRAYLPFGRDRKYTRDD
;
A
#
# COMPACT_ATOMS: atom_id res chain seq x y z
N MET A 1 -4.94 -11.35 27.30
CA MET A 1 -5.91 -10.25 27.41
C MET A 1 -6.92 -10.64 28.47
N SER A 2 -7.23 -9.73 29.38
CA SER A 2 -8.21 -9.92 30.44
C SER A 2 -9.35 -8.94 30.22
N ARG A 3 -10.58 -9.44 30.25
CA ARG A 3 -11.79 -8.63 30.21
C ARG A 3 -12.04 -8.11 31.61
N VAL A 4 -12.22 -6.81 31.71
CA VAL A 4 -12.42 -6.10 32.97
C VAL A 4 -13.75 -5.38 32.94
N SER A 5 -14.43 -5.39 34.08
CA SER A 5 -15.61 -4.57 34.33
C SER A 5 -15.29 -3.59 35.45
N VAL A 6 -15.54 -2.31 35.19
CA VAL A 6 -15.40 -1.23 36.15
C VAL A 6 -16.80 -0.75 36.48
N THR A 7 -17.27 -1.08 37.70
CA THR A 7 -18.61 -0.72 38.17
C THR A 7 -18.50 0.28 39.31
N GLY A 8 -19.21 1.40 39.23
CA GLY A 8 -19.09 2.46 40.24
C GLY A 8 -20.28 3.40 40.31
N SER A 9 -20.22 4.34 41.25
CA SER A 9 -21.22 5.41 41.33
C SER A 9 -20.99 6.44 40.23
N LYS A 10 -22.08 6.94 39.60
CA LYS A 10 -22.00 8.02 38.60
C LYS A 10 -21.35 9.31 39.13
N ARG A 11 -21.23 9.47 40.45
CA ARG A 11 -20.54 10.62 41.08
C ARG A 11 -19.03 10.62 40.93
N VAL A 12 -18.42 9.46 40.68
CA VAL A 12 -16.97 9.30 40.56
C VAL A 12 -16.56 8.90 39.14
N ILE A 13 -17.49 9.00 38.18
CA ILE A 13 -17.26 8.58 36.78
C ILE A 13 -16.11 9.36 36.14
N ASP A 14 -16.03 10.66 36.41
CA ASP A 14 -14.98 11.54 35.88
C ASP A 14 -13.59 11.12 36.39
N ASP A 15 -13.47 10.85 37.70
CA ASP A 15 -12.21 10.42 38.33
C ASP A 15 -11.77 9.02 37.83
N VAL A 16 -12.72 8.12 37.57
CA VAL A 16 -12.45 6.80 37.00
C VAL A 16 -11.98 6.92 35.54
N ILE A 17 -12.63 7.76 34.74
CA ILE A 17 -12.21 8.03 33.36
C ILE A 17 -10.81 8.61 33.34
N GLU A 18 -10.50 9.57 34.21
CA GLU A 18 -9.17 10.17 34.32
C GLU A 18 -8.10 9.13 34.68
N ALA A 19 -8.37 8.28 35.69
CA ALA A 19 -7.46 7.22 36.10
C ALA A 19 -7.24 6.18 35.00
N ALA A 20 -8.31 5.76 34.31
CA ALA A 20 -8.23 4.81 33.21
C ALA A 20 -7.47 5.37 32.01
N TYR A 21 -7.72 6.63 31.65
CA TYR A 21 -7.03 7.33 30.55
C TYR A 21 -5.54 7.51 30.86
N ALA A 22 -5.19 7.87 32.10
CA ALA A 22 -3.81 8.06 32.52
C ALA A 22 -3.01 6.73 32.55
N HIS A 23 -3.66 5.61 32.87
CA HIS A 23 -3.02 4.29 32.86
C HIS A 23 -2.80 3.75 31.44
N HIS A 24 -3.59 4.19 30.45
CA HIS A 24 -3.41 3.88 29.02
C HIS A 24 -3.39 2.38 28.69
N SER A 25 -4.20 1.57 29.37
CA SER A 25 -4.26 0.11 29.15
C SER A 25 -5.66 -0.45 28.87
N LEU A 26 -6.72 0.33 29.06
CA LEU A 26 -8.08 -0.15 28.92
C LEU A 26 -8.56 0.03 27.48
N HIS A 27 -8.79 -1.03 26.72
CA HIS A 27 -9.56 -0.94 25.47
C HIS A 27 -11.04 -0.97 25.81
N VAL A 28 -11.71 0.18 25.77
CA VAL A 28 -13.14 0.31 26.08
C VAL A 28 -13.97 -0.47 25.06
N THR A 29 -14.94 -1.24 25.52
CA THR A 29 -15.91 -1.93 24.66
C THR A 29 -17.24 -1.19 24.69
N ASP A 30 -17.79 -0.93 23.50
CA ASP A 30 -19.06 -0.21 23.38
C ASP A 30 -20.22 -1.01 23.97
N TYR A 31 -21.07 -0.32 24.74
CA TYR A 31 -22.35 -0.87 25.17
C TYR A 31 -23.32 -1.01 23.99
N ASP A 32 -24.02 -2.14 23.94
CA ASP A 32 -24.93 -2.54 22.86
C ASP A 32 -26.33 -2.93 23.36
N ASP A 33 -26.85 -2.22 24.37
CA ASP A 33 -28.24 -2.32 24.86
C ASP A 33 -28.68 -3.71 25.36
N ARG A 34 -27.72 -4.60 25.68
CA ARG A 34 -28.01 -5.99 26.09
C ARG A 34 -28.55 -6.12 27.52
N TYR A 35 -28.35 -5.13 28.39
CA TYR A 35 -28.75 -5.21 29.80
C TYR A 35 -30.12 -4.57 30.04
N GLU A 36 -31.07 -5.37 30.49
CA GLU A 36 -32.41 -4.88 30.83
C GLU A 36 -32.35 -3.92 32.03
N GLY A 37 -32.71 -2.64 31.82
CA GLY A 37 -32.70 -1.59 32.85
C GLY A 37 -31.47 -0.68 32.87
N PHE A 38 -30.57 -0.82 31.90
CA PHE A 38 -29.45 0.11 31.66
C PHE A 38 -29.64 0.83 30.33
N ASP A 39 -29.34 2.13 30.33
CA ASP A 39 -29.35 2.98 29.13
C ASP A 39 -27.90 3.37 28.76
N PRO A 40 -27.60 3.62 27.46
CA PRO A 40 -26.34 4.21 27.05
C PRO A 40 -26.06 5.49 27.84
N GLY A 41 -24.82 5.67 28.27
CA GLY A 41 -24.42 6.90 28.93
C GLY A 41 -24.54 8.11 28.02
N THR A 42 -24.57 9.28 28.64
CA THR A 42 -24.50 10.57 27.95
C THR A 42 -23.11 11.16 28.16
N SER A 43 -22.59 11.87 27.16
CA SER A 43 -21.34 12.60 27.29
C SER A 43 -21.37 13.54 28.50
N LEU A 44 -20.18 13.81 29.06
CA LEU A 44 -20.00 14.70 30.19
C LEU A 44 -20.28 16.16 29.81
N ASP A 45 -20.53 16.98 30.82
CA ASP A 45 -20.83 18.40 30.63
C ASP A 45 -19.72 19.12 29.83
N GLY A 46 -20.15 19.87 28.81
CA GLY A 46 -19.25 20.63 27.93
C GLY A 46 -18.51 19.81 26.87
N ALA A 47 -18.92 18.56 26.59
CA ALA A 47 -18.38 17.78 25.46
C ALA A 47 -18.59 18.48 24.11
N GLU A 48 -19.80 19.02 23.87
CA GLU A 48 -20.14 19.75 22.64
C GLU A 48 -19.21 20.96 22.41
N THR A 49 -18.94 21.74 23.47
CA THR A 49 -18.04 22.89 23.42
C THR A 49 -16.60 22.48 23.12
N VAL A 50 -16.11 21.38 23.69
CA VAL A 50 -14.76 20.87 23.42
C VAL A 50 -14.65 20.44 21.95
N ASN A 51 -15.65 19.73 21.43
CA ASN A 51 -15.68 19.32 20.02
C ASN A 51 -15.75 20.50 19.05
N GLU A 52 -16.56 21.52 19.33
CA GLU A 52 -16.63 22.73 18.51
C GLU A 52 -15.27 23.44 18.45
N ARG A 53 -14.57 23.53 19.59
CA ARG A 53 -13.21 24.07 19.66
C ARG A 53 -12.21 23.21 18.90
N LEU A 54 -12.29 21.88 19.02
CA LEU A 54 -11.41 20.96 18.30
C LEU A 54 -11.59 21.08 16.78
N VAL A 55 -12.84 21.17 16.29
CA VAL A 55 -13.14 21.41 14.88
C VAL A 55 -12.57 22.76 14.43
N THR A 56 -12.67 23.78 15.27
CA THR A 56 -12.09 25.11 14.99
C THR A 56 -10.56 25.02 14.86
N VAL A 57 -9.87 24.37 15.80
CA VAL A 57 -8.41 24.18 15.75
C VAL A 57 -8.00 23.46 14.46
N ARG A 58 -8.65 22.33 14.12
CA ARG A 58 -8.36 21.59 12.88
C ARG A 58 -8.61 22.40 11.62
N SER A 59 -9.64 23.24 11.62
CA SER A 59 -9.89 24.15 10.50
C SER A 59 -8.77 25.18 10.35
N LEU A 60 -8.25 25.72 11.45
CA LEU A 60 -7.14 26.69 11.42
C LEU A 60 -5.83 26.02 10.99
N GLU A 61 -5.53 24.83 11.50
CA GLU A 61 -4.39 24.02 11.07
C GLU A 61 -4.46 23.72 9.57
N SER A 62 -5.64 23.38 9.04
CA SER A 62 -5.82 23.15 7.61
C SER A 62 -5.68 24.42 6.76
N ILE A 63 -6.12 25.59 7.25
CA ILE A 63 -5.97 26.87 6.53
C ILE A 63 -4.51 27.30 6.49
N LEU A 64 -3.79 27.07 7.60
CA LEU A 64 -2.38 27.43 7.76
C LEU A 64 -1.41 26.33 7.30
N ASP A 65 -1.91 25.18 6.83
CA ASP A 65 -1.11 24.02 6.41
C ASP A 65 -0.10 23.57 7.49
N VAL A 66 -0.53 23.48 8.76
CA VAL A 66 0.33 23.13 9.90
C VAL A 66 0.72 21.65 9.86
N ASP A 67 2.02 21.37 9.97
CA ASP A 67 2.59 20.03 10.00
C ASP A 67 3.02 19.62 11.42
N GLU A 68 3.07 18.31 11.68
CA GLU A 68 3.47 17.74 12.98
C GLU A 68 4.89 18.13 13.45
N ASP A 69 5.76 18.52 12.52
CA ASP A 69 7.15 18.90 12.80
C ASP A 69 7.29 20.38 13.23
N ASP A 70 6.21 21.18 13.15
CA ASP A 70 6.24 22.62 13.44
C ASP A 70 6.31 22.93 14.96
N ALA A 71 6.13 21.94 15.83
CA ALA A 71 6.23 22.10 17.29
C ALA A 71 7.61 21.66 17.84
N GLU A 72 8.41 22.63 18.32
CA GLU A 72 9.76 22.34 18.84
C GLU A 72 9.81 21.88 20.31
N VAL A 73 8.82 22.24 21.15
CA VAL A 73 8.90 21.97 22.61
C VAL A 73 7.53 21.73 23.24
N ALA A 74 7.40 20.62 23.96
CA ALA A 74 6.21 20.34 24.75
C ALA A 74 6.05 21.29 25.95
N ARG A 75 4.87 21.90 26.09
CA ARG A 75 4.52 22.86 27.17
C ARG A 75 3.10 22.60 27.67
N SER A 76 2.84 22.92 28.92
CA SER A 76 1.47 22.98 29.44
C SER A 76 0.68 24.09 28.73
N LEU A 77 -0.64 23.93 28.71
CA LEU A 77 -1.58 24.90 28.16
C LEU A 77 -2.77 24.94 29.12
N ASP A 78 -3.03 26.09 29.72
CA ASP A 78 -4.19 26.27 30.60
C ASP A 78 -5.45 26.60 29.78
N ASP A 79 -6.63 26.43 30.37
CA ASP A 79 -7.92 26.60 29.67
C ASP A 79 -8.18 28.07 29.28
N ASP A 80 -7.78 29.03 30.13
CA ASP A 80 -7.95 30.45 29.88
C ASP A 80 -6.99 30.92 28.76
N GLU A 81 -5.73 30.46 28.77
CA GLU A 81 -4.78 30.69 27.68
C GLU A 81 -5.27 30.06 26.37
N LEU A 82 -5.78 28.82 26.41
CA LEU A 82 -6.34 28.13 25.24
C LEU A 82 -7.45 28.95 24.58
N GLU A 83 -8.45 29.40 25.35
CA GLU A 83 -9.58 30.16 24.81
C GLU A 83 -9.14 31.52 24.25
N ALA A 84 -8.34 32.27 25.02
CA ALA A 84 -7.92 33.61 24.62
C ALA A 84 -6.95 33.64 23.43
N GLU A 85 -6.10 32.62 23.28
CA GLU A 85 -5.18 32.51 22.16
C GLU A 85 -5.89 31.93 20.92
N LEU A 86 -6.78 30.95 21.08
CA LEU A 86 -7.56 30.38 19.99
C LEU A 86 -8.43 31.43 19.30
N ASP A 87 -9.14 32.26 20.07
CA ASP A 87 -9.93 33.36 19.49
C ASP A 87 -9.06 34.36 18.73
N ARG A 88 -7.87 34.68 19.26
CA ARG A 88 -6.92 35.60 18.60
C ARG A 88 -6.39 35.05 17.28
N VAL A 89 -5.99 33.78 17.27
CA VAL A 89 -5.50 33.12 16.05
C VAL A 89 -6.65 33.01 15.04
N ARG A 90 -7.83 32.57 15.48
CA ARG A 90 -9.02 32.43 14.61
C ARG A 90 -9.35 33.74 13.92
N ASP A 91 -9.45 34.83 14.66
CA ASP A 91 -9.84 36.13 14.10
C ASP A 91 -8.82 36.64 13.07
N ARG A 92 -7.52 36.48 13.34
CA ARG A 92 -6.44 36.88 12.43
C ARG A 92 -6.40 36.02 11.16
N VAL A 93 -6.54 34.70 11.31
CA VAL A 93 -6.56 33.76 10.17
C VAL A 93 -7.79 34.01 9.30
N ASN A 94 -8.97 34.19 9.89
CA ASN A 94 -10.19 34.45 9.13
C ASN A 94 -10.09 35.76 8.32
N GLU A 95 -9.58 36.85 8.92
CA GLU A 95 -9.38 38.11 8.20
C GLU A 95 -8.45 37.95 6.98
N LEU A 96 -7.34 37.24 7.14
CA LEU A 96 -6.40 36.99 6.04
C LEU A 96 -6.97 36.02 4.99
N ASN A 97 -7.67 34.98 5.43
CA ASN A 97 -8.29 34.00 4.55
C ASN A 97 -9.40 34.64 3.69
N ASP A 98 -10.25 35.48 4.28
CA ASP A 98 -11.29 36.21 3.56
C ASP A 98 -10.66 37.15 2.51
N ARG A 99 -9.59 37.88 2.87
CA ARG A 99 -8.84 38.73 1.92
C ARG A 99 -8.21 37.91 0.79
N ARG A 100 -7.64 36.74 1.09
CA ARG A 100 -7.08 35.82 0.10
C ARG A 100 -8.15 35.38 -0.89
N ASP A 101 -9.31 34.96 -0.39
CA ASP A 101 -10.42 34.47 -1.22
C ASP A 101 -11.01 35.60 -2.09
N GLU A 102 -11.09 36.83 -1.58
CA GLU A 102 -11.47 38.02 -2.34
C GLU A 102 -10.49 38.31 -3.49
N LEU A 103 -9.18 38.30 -3.22
CA LEU A 103 -8.14 38.53 -4.22
C LEU A 103 -8.12 37.42 -5.29
N GLN A 104 -8.25 36.16 -4.88
CA GLN A 104 -8.36 35.04 -5.82
C GLN A 104 -9.60 35.15 -6.72
N GLY A 105 -10.72 35.60 -6.16
CA GLY A 105 -11.93 35.93 -6.93
C GLY A 105 -11.67 37.02 -7.96
N ALA A 106 -11.06 38.14 -7.55
CA ALA A 106 -10.75 39.25 -8.44
C ALA A 106 -9.78 38.86 -9.57
N ILE A 107 -8.74 38.07 -9.27
CA ILE A 107 -7.79 37.56 -10.28
C ILE A 107 -8.51 36.71 -11.33
N ARG A 108 -9.46 35.87 -10.89
CA ARG A 108 -10.26 35.03 -11.76
C ARG A 108 -11.19 35.85 -12.65
N ASP A 109 -11.87 36.84 -12.09
CA ASP A 109 -12.73 37.76 -12.83
C ASP A 109 -11.93 38.51 -13.92
N ARG A 110 -10.71 38.98 -13.59
CA ARG A 110 -9.81 39.60 -14.57
C ARG A 110 -9.34 38.64 -15.66
N GLN A 111 -9.07 37.37 -15.31
CA GLN A 111 -8.73 36.36 -16.31
C GLN A 111 -9.88 36.13 -17.29
N GLU A 112 -11.11 36.02 -16.79
CA GLU A 112 -12.28 35.83 -17.65
C GLU A 112 -12.53 37.04 -18.58
N GLU A 113 -12.19 38.25 -18.14
CA GLU A 113 -12.22 39.45 -18.99
C GLU A 113 -11.11 39.45 -20.04
N ILE A 114 -9.90 39.03 -19.69
CA ILE A 114 -8.77 38.85 -20.62
C ILE A 114 -9.13 37.82 -21.68
N ASP A 115 -9.57 36.63 -21.29
CA ASP A 115 -9.93 35.53 -22.20
C ASP A 115 -11.05 35.94 -23.18
N ARG A 116 -11.96 36.83 -22.74
CA ARG A 116 -13.01 37.38 -23.61
C ARG A 116 -12.46 38.39 -24.62
N MET A 117 -11.44 39.16 -24.26
CA MET A 117 -10.88 40.21 -25.11
C MET A 117 -9.73 39.72 -26.02
N GLU A 118 -9.02 38.66 -25.62
CA GLU A 118 -7.87 38.09 -26.31
C GLU A 118 -8.15 37.76 -27.79
N PRO A 119 -9.28 37.13 -28.18
CA PRO A 119 -9.60 36.88 -29.58
C PRO A 119 -9.65 38.16 -30.44
N PHE A 120 -10.08 39.29 -29.85
CA PHE A 120 -10.17 40.57 -30.54
C PHE A 120 -8.83 41.29 -30.60
N ALA A 121 -7.97 41.09 -29.60
CA ALA A 121 -6.59 41.55 -29.63
C ALA A 121 -5.77 40.83 -30.71
N GLU A 122 -5.94 39.50 -30.86
CA GLU A 122 -5.26 38.72 -31.90
C GLU A 122 -5.70 39.11 -33.32
N LEU A 123 -6.97 39.48 -33.48
CA LEU A 123 -7.51 40.00 -34.73
C LEU A 123 -6.86 41.34 -35.16
N GLY A 124 -6.39 42.15 -34.19
CA GLY A 124 -5.71 43.42 -34.44
C GLY A 124 -6.59 44.49 -35.08
N ILE A 125 -7.91 44.40 -34.90
CA ILE A 125 -8.91 45.36 -35.40
C ILE A 125 -9.62 46.00 -34.21
N ASP A 126 -9.68 47.34 -34.18
CA ASP A 126 -10.41 48.07 -33.13
C ASP A 126 -11.90 47.69 -33.13
N LEU A 127 -12.49 47.56 -31.95
CA LEU A 127 -13.88 47.08 -31.76
C LEU A 127 -14.91 47.99 -32.46
N ASP A 128 -14.61 49.28 -32.58
CA ASP A 128 -15.39 50.27 -33.31
C ASP A 128 -15.58 49.91 -34.79
N TYR A 129 -14.62 49.21 -35.39
CA TYR A 129 -14.68 48.76 -36.78
C TYR A 129 -15.38 47.41 -36.95
N LEU A 130 -15.81 46.77 -35.86
CA LEU A 130 -16.50 45.48 -35.89
C LEU A 130 -18.02 45.63 -35.70
N ARG A 131 -18.53 46.87 -35.58
CA ARG A 131 -19.96 47.16 -35.33
C ARG A 131 -20.46 48.42 -36.03
N GLY A 132 -21.78 48.61 -36.03
CA GLY A 132 -22.42 49.90 -36.31
C GLY A 132 -22.59 50.24 -37.80
N TYR A 133 -22.48 49.26 -38.70
CA TYR A 133 -22.67 49.48 -40.13
C TYR A 133 -24.11 49.17 -40.56
N ASP A 134 -24.73 50.10 -41.30
CA ASP A 134 -26.09 49.92 -41.84
C ASP A 134 -26.14 49.15 -43.18
N SER A 135 -24.99 48.93 -43.82
CA SER A 135 -24.91 48.47 -45.22
C SER A 135 -24.06 47.21 -45.44
N VAL A 136 -23.42 46.73 -44.37
CA VAL A 136 -22.61 45.51 -44.33
C VAL A 136 -22.82 44.86 -42.98
N GLU A 137 -22.83 43.53 -42.94
CA GLU A 137 -22.84 42.75 -41.72
C GLU A 137 -21.41 42.39 -41.32
N VAL A 138 -21.10 42.48 -40.03
CA VAL A 138 -19.82 42.05 -39.47
C VAL A 138 -20.07 40.96 -38.44
N VAL A 139 -19.42 39.82 -38.61
CA VAL A 139 -19.49 38.68 -37.70
C VAL A 139 -18.08 38.24 -37.33
N VAL A 140 -17.82 38.07 -36.05
CA VAL A 140 -16.52 37.60 -35.54
C VAL A 140 -16.69 36.19 -35.00
N GLY A 141 -15.72 35.33 -35.25
CA GLY A 141 -15.74 33.97 -34.74
C GLY A 141 -14.46 33.19 -35.03
N GLU A 142 -14.37 32.00 -34.46
CA GLU A 142 -13.27 31.06 -34.69
C GLU A 142 -13.70 30.02 -35.72
N ALA A 143 -13.00 29.96 -36.85
CA ALA A 143 -13.24 28.98 -37.90
C ALA A 143 -12.05 28.89 -38.87
N LYS A 144 -12.06 27.84 -39.71
CA LYS A 144 -11.07 27.71 -40.80
C LYS A 144 -11.40 28.69 -41.93
N PRO A 145 -10.49 29.61 -42.32
CA PRO A 145 -10.78 30.63 -43.32
C PRO A 145 -11.27 30.06 -44.66
N ALA A 146 -10.66 28.97 -45.12
CA ALA A 146 -11.01 28.34 -46.39
C ALA A 146 -12.45 27.77 -46.44
N ALA A 147 -13.00 27.37 -45.30
CA ALA A 147 -14.38 26.86 -45.23
C ALA A 147 -15.39 28.02 -45.25
N VAL A 148 -15.07 29.11 -44.55
CA VAL A 148 -15.85 30.35 -44.50
C VAL A 148 -15.90 31.02 -45.88
N GLU A 149 -14.76 31.21 -46.53
CA GLU A 149 -14.69 31.82 -47.87
C GLU A 149 -15.46 31.01 -48.93
N ALA A 150 -15.41 29.67 -48.85
CA ALA A 150 -16.15 28.81 -49.75
C ALA A 150 -17.67 28.93 -49.55
N ALA A 151 -18.12 28.95 -48.29
CA ALA A 151 -19.54 29.08 -47.95
C ALA A 151 -20.10 30.45 -48.37
N LEU A 152 -19.36 31.54 -48.12
CA LEU A 152 -19.76 32.89 -48.52
C LEU A 152 -19.73 33.08 -50.05
N GLY A 153 -18.79 32.44 -50.75
CA GLY A 153 -18.69 32.52 -52.21
C GLY A 153 -19.82 31.79 -52.96
N ASP A 154 -20.41 30.76 -52.34
CA ASP A 154 -21.53 30.00 -52.89
C ASP A 154 -22.91 30.58 -52.48
N ALA A 155 -22.94 31.56 -51.57
CA ALA A 155 -24.17 32.13 -51.05
C ALA A 155 -24.80 33.16 -52.01
N GLU A 156 -26.04 32.91 -52.45
CA GLU A 156 -26.80 33.84 -53.31
C GLU A 156 -27.20 35.14 -52.59
N THR A 157 -27.16 35.14 -51.25
CA THR A 157 -27.53 36.26 -50.37
C THR A 157 -26.41 37.29 -50.18
N VAL A 158 -25.17 36.99 -50.61
CA VAL A 158 -23.99 37.83 -50.42
C VAL A 158 -23.50 38.38 -51.76
N ASP A 159 -23.44 39.71 -51.91
CA ASP A 159 -22.96 40.39 -53.14
C ASP A 159 -21.43 40.54 -53.16
N ALA A 160 -20.85 40.82 -51.99
CA ALA A 160 -19.40 40.92 -51.79
C ALA A 160 -19.05 40.60 -50.34
N PHE A 161 -17.91 39.94 -50.12
CA PHE A 161 -17.39 39.66 -48.78
C PHE A 161 -15.88 39.88 -48.71
N ASP A 162 -15.39 40.07 -47.49
CA ASP A 162 -13.97 40.03 -47.14
C ASP A 162 -13.83 39.33 -45.78
N VAL A 163 -12.70 38.64 -45.58
CA VAL A 163 -12.42 37.90 -44.34
C VAL A 163 -11.06 38.33 -43.81
N PHE A 164 -11.06 38.95 -42.64
CA PHE A 164 -9.85 39.34 -41.92
C PHE A 164 -9.50 38.23 -40.94
N VAL A 165 -8.23 37.81 -40.90
CA VAL A 165 -7.75 36.70 -40.06
C VAL A 165 -6.65 37.21 -39.16
N GLY A 166 -6.79 36.98 -37.86
CA GLY A 166 -5.74 37.10 -36.85
C GLY A 166 -5.68 35.82 -36.06
N GLY A 167 -4.60 35.05 -36.24
CA GLY A 167 -4.47 33.72 -35.65
C GLY A 167 -5.56 32.75 -36.12
N ASP A 168 -6.31 32.21 -35.15
CA ASP A 168 -7.45 31.31 -35.37
C ASP A 168 -8.81 32.04 -35.38
N VAL A 169 -8.80 33.37 -35.12
CA VAL A 169 -9.97 34.24 -35.10
C VAL A 169 -10.12 34.94 -36.45
N LEU A 170 -11.36 35.07 -36.91
CA LEU A 170 -11.68 35.78 -38.12
C LEU A 170 -12.84 36.77 -37.95
N ALA A 171 -12.74 37.91 -38.63
CA ALA A 171 -13.82 38.86 -38.82
C ALA A 171 -14.30 38.81 -40.26
N ILE A 172 -15.57 38.48 -40.43
CA ILE A 172 -16.25 38.35 -41.71
C ILE A 172 -17.02 39.64 -41.94
N VAL A 173 -16.76 40.31 -43.06
CA VAL A 173 -17.53 41.47 -43.50
C VAL A 173 -18.24 41.10 -44.79
N ALA A 174 -19.58 41.10 -44.79
CA ALA A 174 -20.37 40.77 -45.98
C ALA A 174 -21.40 41.84 -46.31
N ARG A 175 -21.57 42.11 -47.61
CA ARG A 175 -22.63 42.98 -48.12
C ARG A 175 -23.81 42.15 -48.63
N PRO A 176 -25.04 42.42 -48.18
CA PRO A 176 -26.22 41.71 -48.66
C PRO A 176 -26.64 42.12 -50.07
N THR A 177 -27.21 41.17 -50.83
CA THR A 177 -27.75 41.42 -52.18
C THR A 177 -29.04 42.26 -52.16
N ASP A 178 -29.89 42.07 -51.14
CA ASP A 178 -31.24 42.68 -51.06
C ASP A 178 -31.31 43.93 -50.14
N GLY A 179 -30.16 44.38 -49.62
CA GLY A 179 -30.02 45.62 -48.85
C GLY A 179 -30.43 45.54 -47.37
N ASP A 180 -30.83 44.36 -46.88
CA ASP A 180 -31.03 44.06 -45.45
C ASP A 180 -29.81 43.29 -44.95
N ALA A 181 -29.12 43.82 -43.94
CA ALA A 181 -27.79 43.35 -43.51
C ALA A 181 -27.83 42.45 -42.27
N GLU A 182 -28.99 42.17 -41.68
CA GLU A 182 -29.08 41.38 -40.45
C GLU A 182 -29.27 39.89 -40.77
N GLY A 183 -28.41 39.00 -40.26
CA GLY A 183 -28.58 37.56 -40.35
C GLY A 183 -28.01 36.90 -41.62
N VAL A 184 -27.42 37.67 -42.53
CA VAL A 184 -27.03 37.26 -43.89
C VAL A 184 -25.78 36.39 -43.86
N VAL A 185 -24.82 36.72 -42.99
CA VAL A 185 -23.59 35.96 -42.80
C VAL A 185 -23.88 34.64 -42.08
N GLN A 186 -24.72 34.65 -41.04
CA GLN A 186 -25.05 33.47 -40.26
C GLN A 186 -25.85 32.46 -41.13
N ASP A 187 -26.74 32.95 -41.98
CA ASP A 187 -27.47 32.12 -42.96
C ASP A 187 -26.54 31.51 -44.02
N ALA A 188 -25.53 32.25 -44.47
CA ALA A 188 -24.54 31.77 -45.44
C ALA A 188 -23.58 30.73 -44.85
N LEU A 189 -23.36 30.75 -43.53
CA LEU A 189 -22.46 29.84 -42.81
C LEU A 189 -23.14 28.59 -42.26
N VAL A 190 -24.40 28.34 -42.61
CA VAL A 190 -25.13 27.13 -42.20
C VAL A 190 -24.41 25.87 -42.71
N GLY A 191 -23.84 25.10 -41.78
CA GLY A 191 -23.06 23.88 -42.08
C GLY A 191 -21.54 24.06 -42.04
N VAL A 192 -21.06 25.27 -41.77
CA VAL A 192 -19.66 25.56 -41.40
C VAL A 192 -19.53 25.44 -39.87
N ASP A 193 -18.45 24.82 -39.42
CA ASP A 193 -18.09 24.74 -38.00
C ASP A 193 -17.42 26.07 -37.59
N ILE A 194 -18.22 26.97 -37.01
CA ILE A 194 -17.79 28.29 -36.55
C ILE A 194 -18.32 28.55 -35.14
N ALA A 195 -17.45 28.99 -34.24
CA ALA A 195 -17.83 29.49 -32.93
C ALA A 195 -17.95 31.01 -33.00
N LEU A 196 -19.18 31.52 -32.90
CA LEU A 196 -19.44 32.96 -32.96
C LEU A 196 -19.03 33.64 -31.65
N LEU A 197 -18.35 34.77 -31.77
CA LEU A 197 -17.90 35.58 -30.65
C LEU A 197 -18.72 36.87 -30.57
N ASP A 198 -19.31 37.12 -29.39
CA ASP A 198 -19.99 38.37 -29.12
C ASP A 198 -18.95 39.46 -28.91
N VAL A 199 -18.97 40.46 -29.79
CA VAL A 199 -18.00 41.55 -29.73
C VAL A 199 -18.33 42.42 -28.50
N PRO A 200 -17.37 42.77 -27.60
CA PRO A 200 -17.61 43.58 -26.39
C PRO A 200 -17.75 45.09 -26.62
N ASP A 201 -18.62 45.80 -25.92
CA ASP A 201 -18.72 47.28 -25.99
C ASP A 201 -17.58 47.93 -25.18
N ALA A 202 -16.47 48.31 -25.83
CA ALA A 202 -15.38 49.06 -25.20
C ALA A 202 -14.81 50.13 -26.14
N ASP A 203 -14.46 51.30 -25.58
CA ASP A 203 -13.96 52.48 -26.30
C ASP A 203 -12.43 52.44 -26.57
N ALA A 204 -11.71 51.49 -25.95
CA ALA A 204 -10.26 51.31 -26.08
C ALA A 204 -9.92 50.22 -27.10
N SER A 205 -8.69 50.24 -27.63
CA SER A 205 -8.24 49.14 -28.50
C SER A 205 -8.14 47.84 -27.69
N PRO A 206 -8.50 46.67 -28.26
CA PRO A 206 -8.44 45.39 -27.56
C PRO A 206 -7.06 45.08 -26.95
N GLU A 207 -5.99 45.41 -27.67
CA GLU A 207 -4.61 45.22 -27.19
C GLU A 207 -4.30 46.06 -25.95
N GLU A 208 -4.70 47.34 -25.94
CA GLU A 208 -4.49 48.23 -24.80
C GLU A 208 -5.33 47.79 -23.58
N TYR A 209 -6.55 47.31 -23.82
CA TYR A 209 -7.43 46.82 -22.76
C TYR A 209 -6.93 45.52 -22.13
N VAL A 210 -6.47 44.56 -22.95
CA VAL A 210 -5.83 43.33 -22.44
C VAL A 210 -4.59 43.69 -21.61
N ALA A 211 -3.73 44.58 -22.11
CA ALA A 211 -2.53 44.99 -21.38
C ALA A 211 -2.84 45.69 -20.04
N GLU A 212 -3.93 46.47 -19.96
CA GLU A 212 -4.41 47.07 -18.71
C GLU A 212 -4.89 45.99 -17.72
N LEU A 213 -5.72 45.05 -18.17
CA LEU A 213 -6.20 43.95 -17.34
C LEU A 213 -5.07 43.02 -16.86
N GLU A 214 -4.08 42.74 -17.72
CA GLU A 214 -2.89 41.97 -17.35
C GLU A 214 -2.09 42.68 -16.26
N ALA A 215 -1.95 44.01 -16.35
CA ALA A 215 -1.28 44.81 -15.32
C ALA A 215 -2.06 44.81 -14.00
N GLU A 216 -3.39 45.01 -14.03
CA GLU A 216 -4.23 44.90 -12.83
C GLU A 216 -4.16 43.50 -12.21
N GLN A 217 -4.18 42.45 -13.04
CA GLN A 217 -4.07 41.07 -12.58
C GLN A 217 -2.70 40.80 -11.94
N ALA A 218 -1.62 41.39 -12.45
CA ALA A 218 -0.30 41.30 -11.85
C ALA A 218 -0.27 42.00 -10.47
N ASP A 219 -0.83 43.20 -10.36
CA ASP A 219 -0.93 43.91 -9.07
C ASP A 219 -1.74 43.11 -8.03
N LEU A 220 -2.85 42.49 -8.43
CA LEU A 220 -3.65 41.62 -7.56
C LEU A 220 -2.89 40.37 -7.10
N ARG A 221 -2.05 39.78 -7.97
CA ARG A 221 -1.18 38.66 -7.60
C ARG A 221 -0.11 39.08 -6.59
N ASP A 222 0.50 40.24 -6.77
CA ASP A 222 1.47 40.77 -5.81
C ASP A 222 0.81 41.03 -4.44
N GLU A 223 -0.44 41.50 -4.40
CA GLU A 223 -1.22 41.63 -3.16
C GLU A 223 -1.55 40.27 -2.52
N LEU A 224 -1.89 39.27 -3.33
CA LEU A 224 -2.17 37.90 -2.88
C LEU A 224 -0.92 37.28 -2.24
N ASP A 225 0.24 37.37 -2.90
CA ASP A 225 1.52 36.89 -2.38
C ASP A 225 1.85 37.57 -1.02
N GLY A 226 1.48 38.84 -0.86
CA GLY A 226 1.60 39.56 0.40
C GLY A 226 0.74 38.97 1.52
N VAL A 227 -0.53 38.63 1.23
CA VAL A 227 -1.44 37.99 2.19
C VAL A 227 -0.98 36.57 2.52
N GLU A 228 -0.49 35.81 1.55
CA GLU A 228 0.06 34.47 1.76
C GLU A 228 1.30 34.51 2.68
N ALA A 229 2.21 35.47 2.48
CA ALA A 229 3.34 35.68 3.38
C ALA A 229 2.92 36.08 4.81
N GLU A 230 1.82 36.83 4.97
CA GLU A 230 1.24 37.13 6.29
C GLU A 230 0.66 35.87 6.95
N LEU A 231 -0.01 35.00 6.19
CA LEU A 231 -0.51 33.70 6.68
C LEU A 231 0.64 32.79 7.12
N ASP A 232 1.73 32.72 6.36
CA ASP A 232 2.93 31.96 6.73
C ASP A 232 3.54 32.48 8.04
N SER A 233 3.58 33.80 8.23
CA SER A 233 4.02 34.39 9.51
C SER A 233 3.10 34.02 10.66
N VAL A 234 1.78 33.91 10.43
CA VAL A 234 0.83 33.44 11.45
C VAL A 234 1.07 31.95 11.75
N LYS A 235 1.31 31.13 10.73
CA LYS A 235 1.67 29.71 10.88
C LYS A 235 2.89 29.56 11.79
N GLU A 236 3.99 30.26 11.50
CA GLU A 236 5.22 30.20 12.31
C GLU A 236 4.99 30.59 13.78
N GLU A 237 4.10 31.54 14.05
CA GLU A 237 3.76 31.98 15.40
C GLU A 237 2.81 31.01 16.13
N ALA A 238 1.81 30.47 15.42
CA ALA A 238 0.67 29.77 16.00
C ALA A 238 0.75 28.23 15.93
N ALA A 239 1.54 27.64 15.05
CA ALA A 239 1.59 26.19 14.81
C ALA A 239 1.83 25.40 16.11
N GLY A 240 2.84 25.78 16.89
CA GLY A 240 3.14 25.14 18.16
C GLY A 240 2.04 25.31 19.22
N PHE A 241 1.19 26.34 19.13
CA PHE A 241 -0.01 26.46 19.97
C PHE A 241 -1.15 25.58 19.46
N LEU A 242 -1.43 25.59 18.15
CA LEU A 242 -2.50 24.81 17.55
C LEU A 242 -2.31 23.31 17.79
N LEU A 243 -1.10 22.78 17.58
CA LEU A 243 -0.80 21.36 17.85
C LEU A 243 -0.99 20.97 19.33
N ARG A 244 -0.68 21.89 20.26
CA ARG A 244 -0.94 21.68 21.70
C ARG A 244 -2.43 21.75 22.02
N ALA A 245 -3.14 22.69 21.41
CA ALA A 245 -4.57 22.85 21.57
C ALA A 245 -5.32 21.63 21.01
N GLU A 246 -4.93 21.12 19.84
CA GLU A 246 -5.52 19.93 19.22
C GLU A 246 -5.33 18.71 20.11
N GLU A 247 -4.10 18.46 20.60
CA GLU A 247 -3.82 17.34 21.48
C GLU A 247 -4.63 17.42 22.79
N LYS A 248 -4.63 18.58 23.44
CA LYS A 248 -5.38 18.79 24.69
C LYS A 248 -6.89 18.62 24.48
N LEU A 249 -7.46 19.28 23.47
CA LEU A 249 -8.90 19.19 23.18
C LEU A 249 -9.30 17.79 22.73
N THR A 250 -8.43 17.06 22.03
CA THR A 250 -8.70 15.66 21.67
C THR A 250 -8.72 14.77 22.91
N ILE A 251 -7.75 14.92 23.83
CA ILE A 251 -7.73 14.20 25.10
C ILE A 251 -9.01 14.50 25.91
N GLU A 252 -9.39 15.77 26.01
CA GLU A 252 -10.60 16.17 26.71
C GLU A 252 -11.88 15.65 26.04
N ALA A 253 -11.95 15.67 24.70
CA ALA A 253 -13.09 15.14 23.96
C ALA A 253 -13.25 13.64 24.20
N GLU A 254 -12.18 12.86 24.04
CA GLU A 254 -12.17 11.41 24.27
C GLU A 254 -12.63 11.07 25.71
N LYS A 255 -12.13 11.81 26.71
CA LYS A 255 -12.56 11.64 28.11
C LYS A 255 -14.03 11.97 28.33
N LYS A 256 -14.51 13.09 27.77
CA LYS A 256 -15.91 13.53 27.94
C LYS A 256 -16.91 12.67 27.16
N GLU A 257 -16.49 12.03 26.09
CA GLU A 257 -17.31 11.13 25.29
C GLU A 257 -17.28 9.68 25.76
N ALA A 258 -16.27 9.26 26.53
CA ALA A 258 -16.14 7.91 27.05
C ALA A 258 -17.44 7.32 27.67
N PRO A 259 -18.27 8.08 28.41
CA PRO A 259 -19.53 7.55 28.92
C PRO A 259 -20.52 7.06 27.86
N LEU A 260 -20.42 7.49 26.61
CA LEU A 260 -21.27 7.02 25.51
C LEU A 260 -21.11 5.51 25.27
N SER A 261 -19.94 4.96 25.57
CA SER A 261 -19.64 3.53 25.47
C SER A 261 -20.01 2.75 26.74
N PHE A 262 -20.45 3.42 27.81
CA PHE A 262 -20.76 2.78 29.09
C PHE A 262 -22.25 2.48 29.24
N ALA A 263 -22.59 1.42 29.98
CA ALA A 263 -23.95 1.25 30.48
C ALA A 263 -24.17 2.07 31.74
N THR A 264 -25.29 2.79 31.80
CA THR A 264 -25.60 3.66 32.93
C THR A 264 -27.01 3.45 33.47
N THR A 265 -27.17 3.78 34.74
CA THR A 265 -28.46 3.91 35.42
C THR A 265 -28.58 5.33 36.01
N GLU A 266 -29.63 5.59 36.78
CA GLU A 266 -29.76 6.86 37.50
C GLU A 266 -28.57 7.17 38.44
N ASN A 267 -27.91 6.15 39.02
CA ASN A 267 -26.92 6.35 40.09
C ASN A 267 -25.59 5.61 39.91
N ALA A 268 -25.50 4.66 38.98
CA ALA A 268 -24.34 3.81 38.76
C ALA A 268 -23.99 3.72 37.28
N PHE A 269 -22.73 3.40 36.99
CA PHE A 269 -22.24 3.08 35.66
C PHE A 269 -21.48 1.76 35.68
N VAL A 270 -21.42 1.12 34.52
CA VAL A 270 -20.60 -0.06 34.23
C VAL A 270 -19.85 0.23 32.93
N ALA A 271 -18.53 0.13 33.00
CA ALA A 271 -17.65 0.24 31.84
C ALA A 271 -16.90 -1.09 31.70
N GLU A 272 -17.07 -1.77 30.57
CA GLU A 272 -16.28 -2.97 30.26
C GLU A 272 -15.22 -2.67 29.21
N GLY A 273 -14.14 -3.44 29.28
CA GLY A 273 -13.09 -3.37 28.30
C GLY A 273 -12.09 -4.50 28.43
N TRP A 274 -11.04 -4.42 27.63
CA TRP A 274 -9.95 -5.38 27.63
C TRP A 274 -8.64 -4.72 28.06
N VAL A 275 -7.90 -5.37 28.94
CA VAL A 275 -6.54 -4.98 29.33
C VAL A 275 -5.57 -6.12 29.05
N PRO A 276 -4.28 -5.85 28.78
CA PRO A 276 -3.25 -6.87 28.86
C PRO A 276 -3.29 -7.53 30.24
N THR A 277 -3.26 -8.86 30.27
CA THR A 277 -3.41 -9.62 31.54
C THR A 277 -2.32 -9.28 32.55
N GLU A 278 -1.12 -8.91 32.07
CA GLU A 278 -0.01 -8.49 32.91
C GLU A 278 -0.22 -7.10 33.54
N SER A 279 -1.00 -6.22 32.92
CA SER A 279 -1.26 -4.86 33.41
C SER A 279 -2.54 -4.73 34.24
N TYR A 280 -3.37 -5.78 34.33
CA TYR A 280 -4.59 -5.78 35.14
C TYR A 280 -4.37 -5.37 36.61
N PRO A 281 -3.40 -5.92 37.36
CA PRO A 281 -3.23 -5.56 38.77
C PRO A 281 -2.87 -4.08 38.98
N ASP A 282 -2.06 -3.52 38.08
CA ASP A 282 -1.66 -2.11 38.13
C ASP A 282 -2.83 -1.20 37.73
N PHE A 283 -3.65 -1.63 36.76
CA PHE A 283 -4.87 -0.93 36.35
C PHE A 283 -5.92 -0.90 37.48
N GLU A 284 -6.18 -2.04 38.12
CA GLU A 284 -7.08 -2.13 39.28
C GLU A 284 -6.61 -1.20 40.38
N ALA A 285 -5.32 -1.23 40.72
CA ALA A 285 -4.74 -0.37 41.73
C ALA A 285 -4.89 1.12 41.38
N ALA A 286 -4.63 1.52 40.13
CA ALA A 286 -4.76 2.90 39.68
C ALA A 286 -6.19 3.44 39.80
N VAL A 287 -7.18 2.65 39.40
CA VAL A 287 -8.60 3.03 39.47
C VAL A 287 -9.08 3.06 40.93
N VAL A 288 -8.71 2.08 41.74
CA VAL A 288 -9.08 2.03 43.17
C VAL A 288 -8.39 3.12 43.98
N ASP A 289 -7.13 3.45 43.70
CA ASP A 289 -6.41 4.54 44.39
C ASP A 289 -7.03 5.92 44.10
N ALA A 290 -7.64 6.10 42.92
CA ALA A 290 -8.28 7.36 42.54
C ALA A 290 -9.59 7.61 43.30
N VAL A 291 -10.44 6.59 43.47
CA VAL A 291 -11.83 6.77 43.98
C VAL A 291 -12.20 5.93 45.20
N GLY A 292 -11.31 5.03 45.64
CA GLY A 292 -11.49 4.17 46.82
C GLY A 292 -12.67 3.21 46.69
N ASP A 293 -13.43 3.05 47.78
CA ASP A 293 -14.57 2.12 47.89
C ASP A 293 -15.80 2.52 47.03
N HIS A 294 -15.67 3.50 46.14
CA HIS A 294 -16.74 3.99 45.26
C HIS A 294 -16.78 3.30 43.90
N VAL A 295 -15.79 2.43 43.62
CA VAL A 295 -15.68 1.62 42.41
C VAL A 295 -15.29 0.18 42.78
N GLU A 296 -15.72 -0.76 41.97
CA GLU A 296 -15.31 -2.15 41.99
C GLU A 296 -14.78 -2.49 40.59
N VAL A 297 -13.57 -3.04 40.52
CA VAL A 297 -12.92 -3.45 39.28
C VAL A 297 -12.79 -4.97 39.30
N GLU A 298 -13.52 -5.64 38.42
CA GLU A 298 -13.57 -7.10 38.36
C GLU A 298 -12.91 -7.60 37.08
N GLU A 299 -12.00 -8.58 37.19
CA GLU A 299 -11.58 -9.42 36.05
C GLU A 299 -12.71 -10.41 35.79
N LEU A 300 -13.55 -10.12 34.78
CA LEU A 300 -14.66 -10.99 34.42
C LEU A 300 -14.14 -12.30 33.82
N GLU A 301 -13.23 -12.15 32.86
CA GLU A 301 -12.81 -13.22 31.99
C GLU A 301 -11.34 -13.07 31.64
N ARG A 302 -10.62 -14.18 31.63
CA ARG A 302 -9.28 -14.21 31.04
C ARG A 302 -9.36 -14.90 29.70
N ALA A 303 -9.06 -14.16 28.63
CA ALA A 303 -8.90 -14.76 27.32
C ALA A 303 -7.64 -15.62 27.34
N SER A 304 -7.84 -16.92 27.51
CA SER A 304 -6.80 -17.91 27.35
C SER A 304 -6.94 -18.56 25.98
N PHE A 305 -5.81 -18.87 25.36
CA PHE A 305 -5.82 -19.72 24.18
C PHE A 305 -6.27 -21.11 24.62
N THR A 306 -7.52 -21.46 24.35
CA THR A 306 -8.04 -22.79 24.65
C THR A 306 -8.00 -23.71 23.44
N PRO A 307 -7.73 -25.01 23.65
CA PRO A 307 -7.77 -26.04 22.63
C PRO A 307 -9.21 -26.34 22.09
N ASP A 308 -10.12 -25.37 22.01
CA ASP A 308 -11.49 -25.63 21.51
C ASP A 308 -11.93 -24.72 20.33
N GLY A 309 -11.02 -23.93 19.74
CA GLY A 309 -11.31 -23.12 18.53
C GLY A 309 -12.00 -21.80 18.83
N ASP A 310 -12.73 -21.74 19.93
CA ASP A 310 -13.21 -20.52 20.54
C ASP A 310 -12.15 -19.93 21.50
N HIS A 311 -12.13 -18.60 21.62
CA HIS A 311 -11.53 -17.96 22.79
C HIS A 311 -12.44 -18.29 23.98
N HIS A 312 -12.12 -19.32 24.76
CA HIS A 312 -12.81 -19.47 26.03
C HIS A 312 -12.32 -18.39 26.98
N SER A 313 -13.23 -17.49 27.31
CA SER A 313 -13.19 -16.78 28.56
C SER A 313 -13.43 -17.76 29.69
N GLU A 314 -12.40 -18.04 30.49
CA GLU A 314 -12.64 -18.69 31.77
C GLU A 314 -13.09 -17.61 32.77
N PRO A 315 -14.28 -17.74 33.40
CA PRO A 315 -14.67 -16.86 34.49
C PRO A 315 -13.74 -17.08 35.66
N VAL A 316 -13.26 -15.99 36.27
CA VAL A 316 -12.31 -16.07 37.37
C VAL A 316 -13.04 -16.42 38.67
N ASP A 317 -13.16 -17.72 38.97
CA ASP A 317 -13.84 -18.23 40.16
C ASP A 317 -13.04 -17.99 41.46
N ARG A 318 -13.65 -17.34 42.47
CA ARG A 318 -13.05 -17.24 43.82
C ARG A 318 -13.21 -18.57 44.58
N SER A 319 -12.09 -19.10 45.07
CA SER A 319 -12.03 -20.33 45.86
C SER A 319 -12.90 -20.31 47.13
N GLY A 320 -13.74 -21.33 47.30
CA GLY A 320 -14.13 -21.81 48.63
C GLY A 320 -15.52 -22.48 48.76
N GLY A 321 -15.69 -23.74 48.30
CA GLY A 321 -16.85 -24.52 48.74
C GLY A 321 -17.18 -25.81 47.99
N THR A 322 -16.65 -26.92 48.51
CA THR A 322 -17.19 -28.31 48.48
C THR A 322 -17.51 -28.97 47.13
N GLU A 323 -16.64 -29.91 46.75
CA GLU A 323 -16.87 -30.93 45.72
C GLU A 323 -18.21 -31.69 45.91
N SER A 324 -18.89 -31.98 44.80
CA SER A 324 -19.86 -33.06 44.71
C SER A 324 -19.61 -33.87 43.42
N PRO A 325 -19.87 -35.19 43.42
CA PRO A 325 -19.26 -36.14 42.49
C PRO A 325 -20.02 -36.25 41.15
N PRO A 326 -19.39 -36.78 40.09
CA PRO A 326 -20.00 -36.87 38.77
C PRO A 326 -21.05 -37.99 38.75
N ALA A 327 -22.23 -37.69 38.18
CA ALA A 327 -23.23 -38.68 37.82
C ALA A 327 -23.23 -38.89 36.31
N ASP A 328 -23.17 -40.17 35.94
CA ASP A 328 -22.99 -40.71 34.61
C ASP A 328 -24.33 -40.96 33.88
N ASP A 329 -24.26 -40.77 32.55
CA ASP A 329 -25.02 -41.30 31.41
C ASP A 329 -26.56 -41.21 31.30
N GLY A 330 -27.03 -40.86 30.10
CA GLY A 330 -28.44 -41.05 29.70
C GLY A 330 -28.96 -40.19 28.55
N SER A 331 -28.89 -40.72 27.33
CA SER A 331 -29.47 -40.21 26.08
C SER A 331 -30.95 -39.73 26.13
N ALA A 332 -31.29 -38.69 25.35
CA ALA A 332 -32.27 -38.69 24.26
C ALA A 332 -33.08 -37.38 24.12
N SER A 333 -33.12 -36.90 22.87
CA SER A 333 -34.04 -35.95 22.23
C SER A 333 -35.36 -35.61 22.93
N ALA A 334 -35.65 -34.31 23.09
CA ALA A 334 -36.80 -33.59 22.52
C ALA A 334 -37.00 -32.23 23.24
N GLU A 335 -37.38 -31.23 22.44
CA GLU A 335 -37.98 -29.93 22.77
C GLU A 335 -38.53 -29.80 24.21
N THR A 336 -38.05 -28.82 24.99
CA THR A 336 -38.80 -28.16 26.08
C THR A 336 -38.10 -26.87 26.47
N GLU A 337 -38.89 -25.79 26.49
CA GLU A 337 -38.91 -24.64 27.38
C GLU A 337 -37.61 -24.18 28.04
N ALA A 338 -37.39 -22.85 27.94
CA ALA A 338 -36.49 -22.07 28.77
C ALA A 338 -36.66 -22.41 30.27
N ALA A 339 -35.87 -23.39 30.73
CA ALA A 339 -35.53 -23.55 32.11
C ALA A 339 -34.47 -22.51 32.41
N VAL A 340 -34.89 -21.45 33.10
CA VAL A 340 -34.04 -20.47 33.76
C VAL A 340 -33.05 -21.23 34.64
N ALA A 341 -31.84 -21.43 34.13
CA ALA A 341 -30.69 -21.78 34.95
C ALA A 341 -30.24 -20.49 35.61
N THR A 342 -30.45 -20.41 36.92
CA THR A 342 -29.86 -19.37 37.76
C THR A 342 -28.43 -19.79 38.10
N ASP A 343 -27.54 -19.74 37.14
CA ASP A 343 -26.14 -19.43 37.43
C ASP A 343 -25.91 -17.95 37.10
N GLY A 344 -25.04 -17.29 37.85
CA GLY A 344 -24.81 -15.86 37.73
C GLY A 344 -23.94 -15.54 36.52
N GLY A 345 -24.38 -15.92 35.32
CA GLY A 345 -23.73 -15.51 34.08
C GLY A 345 -23.84 -13.99 33.96
N HIS A 346 -22.72 -13.30 34.15
CA HIS A 346 -22.60 -11.92 33.72
C HIS A 346 -22.80 -11.93 32.20
N ALA A 347 -23.95 -11.43 31.72
CA ALA A 347 -24.01 -10.92 30.36
C ALA A 347 -22.89 -9.88 30.23
N ALA A 348 -22.36 -9.67 29.03
CA ALA A 348 -21.14 -8.89 28.84
C ALA A 348 -21.31 -7.96 27.62
N HIS A 349 -20.68 -6.78 27.65
CA HIS A 349 -20.76 -5.72 26.62
C HIS A 349 -20.08 -6.10 25.30
N GLY A 350 -20.75 -5.91 24.15
CA GLY A 350 -20.11 -6.11 22.84
C GLY A 350 -19.84 -7.58 22.47
N THR A 351 -19.18 -7.83 21.34
CA THR A 351 -18.80 -9.21 20.94
C THR A 351 -17.68 -9.73 21.83
N ASP A 352 -17.70 -11.01 22.19
CA ASP A 352 -16.73 -11.60 23.13
C ASP A 352 -15.29 -11.70 22.60
N ASP A 353 -15.06 -11.40 21.32
CA ASP A 353 -13.73 -11.47 20.70
C ASP A 353 -12.72 -10.49 21.33
N PRO A 354 -11.67 -10.99 22.00
CA PRO A 354 -10.63 -10.14 22.58
C PRO A 354 -9.82 -9.42 21.48
N PRO A 355 -9.43 -8.14 21.71
CA PRO A 355 -8.58 -7.42 20.79
C PRO A 355 -7.14 -7.97 20.82
N VAL A 356 -6.42 -7.73 19.73
CA VAL A 356 -5.12 -8.33 19.45
C VAL A 356 -4.02 -7.26 19.42
N VAL A 357 -2.99 -7.51 20.21
CA VAL A 357 -1.69 -6.82 20.18
C VAL A 357 -0.70 -7.72 19.44
N GLN A 358 -0.14 -7.22 18.33
CA GLN A 358 1.02 -7.84 17.69
C GLN A 358 2.26 -7.16 18.28
N ASP A 359 3.13 -7.95 18.90
CA ASP A 359 4.41 -7.51 19.43
C ASP A 359 5.50 -8.41 18.88
N ASN A 360 5.83 -8.20 17.61
CA ASN A 360 6.95 -8.88 16.97
C ASN A 360 8.23 -8.07 17.19
N GLY A 361 9.28 -8.73 17.66
CA GLY A 361 10.56 -8.07 17.93
C GLY A 361 11.12 -7.30 16.73
N SER A 362 12.08 -6.40 16.97
CA SER A 362 12.53 -5.36 16.03
C SER A 362 12.93 -5.81 14.61
N ALA A 363 13.27 -7.08 14.42
CA ALA A 363 13.60 -7.63 13.10
C ALA A 363 12.34 -8.03 12.30
N ALA A 364 11.34 -8.62 12.95
CA ALA A 364 10.12 -9.11 12.32
C ALA A 364 8.97 -8.09 12.37
N GLY A 365 8.99 -7.14 13.32
CA GLY A 365 7.98 -6.08 13.46
C GLY A 365 7.61 -5.36 12.16
N PRO A 366 8.55 -4.95 11.28
CA PRO A 366 8.19 -4.28 10.02
C PRO A 366 7.36 -5.13 9.05
N PHE A 367 7.33 -6.46 9.22
CA PHE A 367 6.55 -7.38 8.40
C PHE A 367 5.11 -7.54 8.89
N GLU A 368 4.78 -7.03 10.09
CA GLU A 368 3.39 -6.93 10.54
C GLU A 368 2.55 -6.12 9.56
N LEU A 369 3.12 -5.08 8.94
CA LEU A 369 2.45 -4.29 7.89
C LEU A 369 1.95 -5.17 6.73
N LEU A 370 2.73 -6.17 6.33
CA LEU A 370 2.32 -7.10 5.27
C LEU A 370 1.20 -8.01 5.77
N VAL A 371 1.32 -8.56 6.98
CA VAL A 371 0.27 -9.40 7.57
C VAL A 371 -1.05 -8.62 7.71
N GLN A 372 -1.00 -7.42 8.27
CA GLN A 372 -2.17 -6.55 8.48
C GLN A 372 -2.83 -6.13 7.16
N ALA A 373 -2.07 -5.98 6.07
CA ALA A 373 -2.63 -5.68 4.74
C ALA A 373 -3.49 -6.82 4.18
N PHE A 374 -3.26 -8.07 4.58
CA PHE A 374 -4.17 -9.19 4.30
C PHE A 374 -5.33 -9.23 5.31
N GLY A 375 -5.01 -9.02 6.58
CA GLY A 375 -5.94 -8.93 7.70
C GLY A 375 -5.19 -9.20 9.00
N ARG A 376 -5.60 -8.63 10.14
CA ARG A 376 -4.93 -8.87 11.45
C ARG A 376 -5.27 -10.28 11.98
N PRO A 377 -4.34 -11.01 12.64
CA PRO A 377 -4.62 -12.31 13.21
C PRO A 377 -5.74 -12.19 14.25
N LYS A 378 -6.60 -13.20 14.34
CA LYS A 378 -7.49 -13.35 15.49
C LYS A 378 -6.69 -13.71 16.74
N TYR A 379 -7.26 -13.49 17.92
CA TYR A 379 -6.59 -13.81 19.18
C TYR A 379 -6.29 -15.31 19.34
N SER A 380 -7.10 -16.16 18.71
CA SER A 380 -6.93 -17.62 18.67
C SER A 380 -6.08 -18.12 17.50
N GLU A 381 -5.52 -17.22 16.68
CA GLU A 381 -4.69 -17.59 15.53
C GLU A 381 -3.20 -17.38 15.83
N PHE A 382 -2.37 -18.17 15.14
CA PHE A 382 -0.93 -17.99 15.18
C PHE A 382 -0.52 -16.77 14.33
N ASP A 383 0.33 -15.89 14.87
CA ASP A 383 0.87 -14.76 14.12
C ASP A 383 1.92 -15.21 13.08
N PRO A 384 1.64 -15.09 11.76
CA PRO A 384 2.57 -15.52 10.73
C PRO A 384 3.73 -14.54 10.49
N THR A 385 3.78 -13.39 11.15
CA THR A 385 4.78 -12.32 10.94
C THR A 385 6.20 -12.83 10.87
N LEU A 386 6.62 -13.68 11.82
CA LEU A 386 7.97 -14.23 11.84
C LEU A 386 8.26 -15.12 10.63
N LEU A 387 7.26 -15.85 10.13
CA LEU A 387 7.40 -16.70 8.95
C LEU A 387 7.55 -15.82 7.72
N VAL A 388 6.68 -14.82 7.55
CA VAL A 388 6.76 -13.83 6.46
C VAL A 388 8.11 -13.12 6.46
N PHE A 389 8.63 -12.73 7.63
CA PHE A 389 9.98 -12.14 7.76
C PHE A 389 11.08 -13.04 7.17
N LEU A 390 10.95 -14.36 7.29
CA LEU A 390 11.94 -15.31 6.79
C LEU A 390 11.71 -15.67 5.31
N THR A 391 10.45 -15.84 4.90
CA THR A 391 10.09 -16.40 3.59
C THR A 391 9.94 -15.32 2.52
N PHE A 392 9.36 -14.17 2.85
CA PHE A 392 9.14 -13.09 1.87
C PHE A 392 10.46 -12.51 1.33
N PRO A 393 11.42 -12.03 2.16
CA PRO A 393 12.70 -11.54 1.67
C PRO A 393 13.50 -12.62 0.93
N ALA A 394 13.39 -13.88 1.37
CA ALA A 394 14.05 -15.00 0.71
C ALA A 394 13.50 -15.25 -0.70
N MET A 395 12.17 -15.29 -0.87
CA MET A 395 11.53 -15.44 -2.18
C MET A 395 11.85 -14.25 -3.09
N PHE A 396 11.69 -13.02 -2.59
CA PHE A 396 11.98 -11.80 -3.33
C PHE A 396 13.45 -11.76 -3.77
N GLY A 397 14.37 -12.03 -2.83
CA GLY A 397 15.80 -12.05 -3.07
C GLY A 397 16.20 -13.11 -4.09
N PHE A 398 15.59 -14.31 -4.03
CA PHE A 398 15.84 -15.37 -4.99
C PHE A 398 15.31 -15.04 -6.39
N MET A 399 14.12 -14.42 -6.49
CA MET A 399 13.54 -14.00 -7.78
C MET A 399 14.38 -12.92 -8.49
N ILE A 400 15.05 -12.05 -7.74
CA ILE A 400 15.84 -10.96 -8.31
C ILE A 400 17.31 -11.36 -8.47
N GLY A 401 17.90 -11.84 -7.38
CA GLY A 401 19.24 -12.42 -7.32
C GLY A 401 20.32 -11.60 -7.99
N ASP A 402 20.47 -10.32 -7.67
CA ASP A 402 21.43 -9.42 -8.31
C ASP A 402 21.96 -8.40 -7.29
N VAL A 403 23.27 -8.35 -7.12
CA VAL A 403 23.94 -7.49 -6.13
C VAL A 403 23.69 -6.01 -6.45
N GLY A 404 23.70 -5.62 -7.72
CA GLY A 404 23.52 -4.22 -8.13
C GLY A 404 22.12 -3.73 -7.81
N TYR A 405 21.10 -4.47 -8.21
CA TYR A 405 19.72 -4.13 -7.86
C TYR A 405 19.47 -4.24 -6.35
N GLY A 406 20.06 -5.23 -5.68
CA GLY A 406 19.91 -5.40 -4.22
C GLY A 406 20.47 -4.22 -3.42
N VAL A 407 21.62 -3.67 -3.82
CA VAL A 407 22.17 -2.44 -3.21
C VAL A 407 21.23 -1.25 -3.43
N LEU A 408 20.65 -1.11 -4.63
CA LEU A 408 19.69 -0.05 -4.90
C LEU A 408 18.41 -0.19 -4.06
N TYR A 409 17.87 -1.41 -3.92
CA TYR A 409 16.71 -1.66 -3.07
C TYR A 409 17.01 -1.36 -1.59
N ALA A 410 18.19 -1.76 -1.10
CA ALA A 410 18.61 -1.44 0.25
C ALA A 410 18.79 0.07 0.46
N ALA A 411 19.33 0.80 -0.52
CA ALA A 411 19.49 2.24 -0.47
C ALA A 411 18.13 2.98 -0.48
N ILE A 412 17.19 2.55 -1.33
CA ILE A 412 15.82 3.08 -1.35
C ILE A 412 15.13 2.81 -0.01
N GLY A 413 15.25 1.58 0.50
CA GLY A 413 14.69 1.21 1.81
C GLY A 413 15.26 2.04 2.96
N PHE A 414 16.58 2.28 2.96
CA PHE A 414 17.24 3.14 3.95
C PHE A 414 16.79 4.60 3.85
N PHE A 415 16.65 5.13 2.63
CA PHE A 415 16.12 6.47 2.40
C PHE A 415 14.70 6.60 2.95
N MET A 416 13.84 5.61 2.68
CA MET A 416 12.47 5.60 3.19
C MET A 416 12.44 5.52 4.72
N TYR A 417 13.26 4.65 5.30
CA TYR A 417 13.37 4.47 6.75
C TYR A 417 13.85 5.74 7.48
N SER A 418 14.71 6.53 6.85
CA SER A 418 15.32 7.70 7.48
C SER A 418 14.52 9.00 7.30
N ARG A 419 13.61 9.05 6.31
CA ARG A 419 12.91 10.28 5.92
C ARG A 419 11.42 10.29 6.26
N PHE A 420 10.80 9.13 6.36
CA PHE A 420 9.37 8.99 6.63
C PHE A 420 9.11 8.24 7.92
N ASP A 421 7.94 8.46 8.51
CA ASP A 421 7.44 7.76 9.70
C ASP A 421 6.26 6.83 9.36
N GLY A 422 5.79 6.08 10.36
CA GLY A 422 4.67 5.14 10.21
C GLY A 422 4.90 4.05 9.17
N ALA A 423 3.89 3.77 8.36
CA ALA A 423 3.88 2.67 7.38
C ALA A 423 5.01 2.78 6.32
N PHE A 424 5.41 3.99 5.92
CA PHE A 424 6.49 4.17 4.96
C PHE A 424 7.86 3.78 5.53
N ARG A 425 8.06 4.00 6.85
CA ARG A 425 9.27 3.56 7.58
C ARG A 425 9.36 2.04 7.65
N GLU A 426 8.23 1.39 7.92
CA GLU A 426 8.11 -0.07 7.96
C GLU A 426 8.35 -0.68 6.57
N LEU A 427 7.73 -0.13 5.52
CA LEU A 427 7.98 -0.54 4.14
C LEU A 427 9.47 -0.35 3.74
N GLY A 428 10.10 0.73 4.21
CA GLY A 428 11.53 0.96 4.05
C GLY A 428 12.38 -0.14 4.68
N SER A 429 11.99 -0.61 5.87
CA SER A 429 12.66 -1.73 6.56
C SER A 429 12.48 -3.05 5.82
N VAL A 430 11.27 -3.33 5.31
CA VAL A 430 11.01 -4.51 4.46
C VAL A 430 11.88 -4.46 3.20
N ALA A 431 11.99 -3.30 2.54
CA ALA A 431 12.82 -3.11 1.36
C ALA A 431 14.33 -3.30 1.65
N MET A 432 14.81 -2.88 2.83
CA MET A 432 16.19 -3.15 3.26
C MET A 432 16.47 -4.65 3.39
N TRP A 433 15.59 -5.41 4.05
CA TRP A 433 15.72 -6.86 4.16
C TRP A 433 15.64 -7.54 2.80
N ALA A 434 14.68 -7.16 1.96
CA ALA A 434 14.53 -7.67 0.60
C ALA A 434 15.79 -7.39 -0.26
N GLY A 435 16.36 -6.18 -0.17
CA GLY A 435 17.63 -5.82 -0.80
C GLY A 435 18.81 -6.64 -0.29
N GLY A 436 18.89 -6.88 1.03
CA GLY A 436 19.91 -7.71 1.66
C GLY A 436 19.89 -9.17 1.16
N PHE A 437 18.70 -9.79 1.12
CA PHE A 437 18.54 -11.14 0.55
C PHE A 437 18.81 -11.17 -0.95
N THR A 438 18.46 -10.12 -1.68
CA THR A 438 18.79 -9.98 -3.10
C THR A 438 20.31 -9.96 -3.32
N ILE A 439 21.07 -9.25 -2.48
CA ILE A 439 22.55 -9.26 -2.51
C ILE A 439 23.07 -10.67 -2.21
N LEU A 440 22.53 -11.33 -1.18
CA LEU A 440 22.93 -12.69 -0.80
C LEU A 440 22.77 -13.68 -1.97
N PHE A 441 21.60 -13.68 -2.62
CA PHE A 441 21.36 -14.55 -3.78
C PHE A 441 22.13 -14.10 -5.03
N GLY A 442 22.35 -12.79 -5.22
CA GLY A 442 23.20 -12.26 -6.28
C GLY A 442 24.65 -12.70 -6.17
N ILE A 443 25.19 -12.80 -4.94
CA ILE A 443 26.50 -13.41 -4.69
C ILE A 443 26.43 -14.91 -5.00
N TYR A 444 25.40 -15.61 -4.50
CA TYR A 444 25.23 -17.04 -4.70
C TYR A 444 25.20 -17.44 -6.20
N PHE A 445 24.56 -16.65 -7.06
CA PHE A 445 24.47 -16.91 -8.50
C PHE A 445 25.73 -16.54 -9.31
N GLY A 446 26.78 -15.96 -8.69
CA GLY A 446 28.02 -15.60 -9.38
C GLY A 446 28.40 -14.12 -9.33
N ILE A 447 28.06 -13.41 -8.25
CA ILE A 447 28.28 -11.96 -8.11
C ILE A 447 27.74 -11.22 -9.35
N ASP A 448 26.43 -11.31 -9.53
CA ASP A 448 25.75 -10.60 -10.61
C ASP A 448 25.57 -9.12 -10.26
N LEU A 449 26.07 -8.23 -11.11
CA LEU A 449 25.90 -6.79 -10.98
C LEU A 449 25.16 -6.26 -12.21
N PHE A 450 23.90 -5.85 -12.08
CA PHE A 450 23.08 -5.38 -13.20
C PHE A 450 23.00 -6.38 -14.37
N GLY A 451 22.95 -7.68 -14.06
CA GLY A 451 22.99 -8.75 -15.07
C GLY A 451 24.36 -9.01 -15.70
N TYR A 452 25.44 -8.41 -15.17
CA TYR A 452 26.82 -8.71 -15.53
C TYR A 452 27.43 -9.67 -14.51
N HIS A 453 28.04 -10.76 -14.97
CA HIS A 453 28.73 -11.73 -14.11
C HIS A 453 30.10 -11.20 -13.67
N ALA A 454 30.15 -10.55 -12.50
CA ALA A 454 31.32 -9.79 -12.05
C ALA A 454 32.52 -10.66 -11.62
N TYR A 455 32.35 -11.99 -11.46
CA TYR A 455 33.46 -12.88 -11.13
C TYR A 455 34.56 -12.89 -12.23
N GLN A 456 34.22 -12.52 -13.47
CA GLN A 456 35.19 -12.37 -14.57
C GLN A 456 36.19 -11.22 -14.36
N LEU A 457 35.88 -10.27 -13.47
CA LEU A 457 36.76 -9.15 -13.11
C LEU A 457 37.73 -9.49 -11.96
N LEU A 458 37.54 -10.63 -11.28
CA LEU A 458 38.40 -11.04 -10.18
C LEU A 458 39.72 -11.62 -10.73
N PRO A 459 40.89 -11.18 -10.25
CA PRO A 459 42.17 -11.67 -10.75
C PRO A 459 42.42 -13.15 -10.37
N GLY A 460 42.58 -14.01 -11.38
CA GLY A 460 42.98 -15.42 -11.25
C GLY A 460 41.97 -16.40 -11.87
N ASP A 461 42.31 -17.71 -11.91
CA ASP A 461 41.43 -18.81 -12.32
C ASP A 461 40.36 -19.12 -11.25
N VAL A 462 39.65 -18.09 -10.76
CA VAL A 462 38.63 -18.23 -9.73
C VAL A 462 37.30 -18.58 -10.40
N HIS A 463 37.00 -19.88 -10.46
CA HIS A 463 35.71 -20.39 -10.93
C HIS A 463 34.69 -20.29 -9.80
N TRP A 464 33.57 -19.58 -10.04
CA TRP A 464 32.44 -19.61 -9.10
C TRP A 464 31.68 -20.93 -9.26
N PRO A 465 31.26 -21.60 -8.16
CA PRO A 465 30.62 -22.92 -8.26
C PRO A 465 29.28 -22.93 -9.02
N VAL A 466 28.62 -21.77 -9.14
CA VAL A 466 27.41 -21.58 -9.95
C VAL A 466 27.82 -20.78 -11.19
N ALA A 467 27.69 -21.38 -12.37
CA ALA A 467 28.17 -20.75 -13.61
C ALA A 467 27.18 -19.72 -14.22
N GLY A 468 26.00 -19.54 -13.61
CA GLY A 468 25.08 -18.44 -13.93
C GLY A 468 23.61 -18.75 -13.60
N LYS A 469 22.70 -17.87 -14.03
CA LYS A 469 21.24 -17.97 -13.81
C LYS A 469 20.52 -18.94 -14.79
N GLY A 470 21.25 -19.78 -15.52
CA GLY A 470 20.65 -20.68 -16.51
C GLY A 470 20.21 -20.03 -17.81
N LEU A 471 20.69 -18.81 -18.08
CA LEU A 471 20.40 -18.08 -19.31
C LEU A 471 21.43 -18.33 -20.42
N SER A 472 22.62 -18.83 -20.06
CA SER A 472 23.62 -19.24 -21.03
C SER A 472 23.41 -20.70 -21.46
N PRO A 473 23.80 -21.09 -22.69
CA PRO A 473 23.78 -22.49 -23.12
C PRO A 473 24.56 -23.43 -22.19
N ALA A 474 25.57 -22.93 -21.49
CA ALA A 474 26.38 -23.66 -20.52
C ALA A 474 25.61 -24.03 -19.24
N ASP A 475 24.59 -23.22 -18.90
CA ASP A 475 23.96 -23.22 -17.58
C ASP A 475 22.53 -23.76 -17.58
N LEU A 476 22.04 -24.32 -18.69
CA LEU A 476 20.64 -24.78 -18.80
C LEU A 476 20.24 -25.74 -17.68
N ASP A 477 21.16 -26.58 -17.21
CA ASP A 477 20.95 -27.50 -16.10
C ASP A 477 20.73 -26.77 -14.76
N TRP A 478 21.37 -25.62 -14.55
CA TRP A 478 21.12 -24.73 -13.40
C TRP A 478 19.73 -24.11 -13.47
N GLY A 479 19.29 -23.67 -14.66
CA GLY A 479 17.95 -23.15 -14.89
C GLY A 479 16.85 -24.12 -14.48
N LEU A 480 16.98 -25.39 -14.88
CA LEU A 480 16.07 -26.47 -14.49
C LEU A 480 16.19 -26.81 -12.99
N SER A 481 17.38 -26.72 -12.41
CA SER A 481 17.59 -26.94 -10.97
C SER A 481 16.91 -25.87 -10.13
N PHE A 482 16.88 -24.61 -10.57
CA PHE A 482 16.14 -23.54 -9.89
C PHE A 482 14.62 -23.77 -9.89
N LEU A 483 14.07 -24.37 -10.96
CA LEU A 483 12.67 -24.79 -11.00
C LEU A 483 12.39 -25.84 -9.92
N VAL A 484 13.24 -26.88 -9.85
CA VAL A 484 13.09 -27.93 -8.84
C VAL A 484 13.21 -27.36 -7.43
N VAL A 485 14.14 -26.44 -7.17
CA VAL A 485 14.26 -25.79 -5.86
C VAL A 485 13.07 -24.91 -5.53
N SER A 486 12.50 -24.20 -6.50
CA SER A 486 11.29 -23.40 -6.28
C SER A 486 10.12 -24.30 -5.86
N VAL A 487 9.97 -25.45 -6.52
CA VAL A 487 8.96 -26.47 -6.18
C VAL A 487 9.22 -27.07 -4.79
N VAL A 488 10.46 -27.45 -4.48
CA VAL A 488 10.82 -28.00 -3.17
C VAL A 488 10.61 -26.97 -2.06
N PHE A 489 10.96 -25.71 -2.31
CA PHE A 489 10.67 -24.61 -1.40
C PHE A 489 9.17 -24.48 -1.16
N GLY A 490 8.35 -24.52 -2.22
CA GLY A 490 6.89 -24.54 -2.11
C GLY A 490 6.36 -25.71 -1.28
N ILE A 491 6.90 -26.92 -1.46
CA ILE A 491 6.53 -28.09 -0.64
C ILE A 491 6.86 -27.84 0.83
N VAL A 492 8.05 -27.33 1.13
CA VAL A 492 8.48 -27.05 2.52
C VAL A 492 7.62 -25.95 3.12
N HIS A 493 7.39 -24.86 2.39
CA HIS A 493 6.63 -23.71 2.84
C HIS A 493 5.17 -24.07 3.13
N LEU A 494 4.49 -24.76 2.21
CA LEU A 494 3.12 -25.23 2.43
C LEU A 494 3.01 -26.29 3.52
N ASN A 495 4.03 -27.14 3.69
CA ASN A 495 4.07 -28.07 4.82
C ASN A 495 4.08 -27.33 6.15
N ILE A 496 4.81 -26.22 6.27
CA ILE A 496 4.78 -25.40 7.49
C ILE A 496 3.34 -24.92 7.74
N GLY A 497 2.66 -24.39 6.72
CA GLY A 497 1.28 -23.91 6.85
C GLY A 497 0.31 -25.01 7.27
N HIS A 498 0.33 -26.16 6.61
CA HIS A 498 -0.53 -27.28 6.99
C HIS A 498 -0.16 -27.92 8.33
N VAL A 499 1.11 -27.87 8.76
CA VAL A 499 1.50 -28.30 10.11
C VAL A 499 0.98 -27.31 11.15
N LEU A 500 1.02 -26.01 10.89
CA LEU A 500 0.42 -25.00 11.76
C LEU A 500 -1.10 -25.20 11.85
N SER A 501 -1.77 -25.42 10.73
CA SER A 501 -3.18 -25.80 10.68
C SER A 501 -3.43 -27.05 11.52
N PHE A 502 -2.65 -28.12 11.33
CA PHE A 502 -2.80 -29.35 12.12
C PHE A 502 -2.57 -29.14 13.62
N VAL A 503 -1.56 -28.35 14.01
CA VAL A 503 -1.30 -28.04 15.42
C VAL A 503 -2.41 -27.16 15.98
N SER A 504 -2.91 -26.21 15.20
CA SER A 504 -4.04 -25.35 15.55
C SER A 504 -5.29 -26.18 15.74
N THR A 505 -5.71 -27.01 14.78
CA THR A 505 -6.89 -27.89 14.89
C THR A 505 -6.71 -28.95 15.98
N LEU A 506 -5.50 -29.46 16.23
CA LEU A 506 -5.26 -30.41 17.32
C LEU A 506 -5.29 -29.75 18.69
N GLN A 507 -4.94 -28.47 18.74
CA GLN A 507 -5.27 -27.64 19.88
C GLN A 507 -6.78 -27.51 19.86
N GLN A 508 -7.40 -26.78 18.95
CA GLN A 508 -8.81 -26.38 18.86
C GLN A 508 -9.89 -27.50 18.82
N HIS A 509 -9.57 -28.74 18.52
CA HIS A 509 -10.54 -29.83 18.38
C HIS A 509 -9.91 -31.17 18.78
N ASP A 510 -10.66 -32.27 18.65
CA ASP A 510 -10.12 -33.59 18.92
C ASP A 510 -9.15 -34.07 17.82
N VAL A 511 -8.33 -35.06 18.17
CA VAL A 511 -7.34 -35.67 17.26
C VAL A 511 -7.96 -36.22 15.97
N LYS A 512 -9.26 -36.55 15.99
CA LYS A 512 -9.96 -37.05 14.79
C LYS A 512 -10.25 -35.93 13.81
N HIS A 513 -10.77 -34.80 14.26
CA HIS A 513 -11.00 -33.63 13.40
C HIS A 513 -9.67 -33.15 12.80
N ALA A 514 -8.62 -33.00 13.62
CA ALA A 514 -7.29 -32.64 13.11
C ALA A 514 -6.74 -33.63 12.06
N LEU A 515 -7.04 -34.93 12.18
CA LEU A 515 -6.60 -35.93 11.20
C LEU A 515 -7.43 -35.91 9.90
N TYR A 516 -8.73 -35.62 9.98
CA TYR A 516 -9.61 -35.57 8.82
C TYR A 516 -9.47 -34.27 8.02
N GLU A 517 -9.36 -33.13 8.71
CA GLU A 517 -9.27 -31.80 8.12
C GLU A 517 -7.81 -31.52 7.71
N ALA A 518 -6.94 -31.08 8.63
CA ALA A 518 -5.55 -30.75 8.31
C ALA A 518 -4.66 -31.96 7.92
N GLY A 519 -4.85 -33.11 8.57
CA GLY A 519 -4.03 -34.31 8.36
C GLY A 519 -4.23 -34.95 6.98
N SER A 520 -5.43 -34.83 6.40
CA SER A 520 -5.73 -35.34 5.07
C SER A 520 -4.98 -34.52 4.00
N TRP A 521 -4.98 -33.20 4.13
CA TRP A 521 -4.24 -32.27 3.26
C TRP A 521 -2.73 -32.50 3.32
N LEU A 522 -2.15 -32.71 4.51
CA LEU A 522 -0.73 -33.09 4.67
C LEU A 522 -0.38 -34.40 3.94
N LEU A 523 -1.25 -35.41 4.02
CA LEU A 523 -1.05 -36.69 3.36
C LEU A 523 -1.16 -36.58 1.83
N ILE A 524 -2.11 -35.77 1.34
CA ILE A 524 -2.25 -35.49 -0.09
C ILE A 524 -1.02 -34.74 -0.60
N LEU A 525 -0.62 -33.66 0.06
CA LEU A 525 0.55 -32.85 -0.32
C LEU A 525 1.82 -33.71 -0.40
N ASN A 526 2.20 -34.35 0.70
CA ASN A 526 3.43 -35.13 0.76
C ASN A 526 3.34 -36.40 -0.10
N GLY A 527 2.21 -37.10 -0.07
CA GLY A 527 2.02 -38.31 -0.85
C GLY A 527 2.09 -38.08 -2.36
N ALA A 528 1.44 -37.02 -2.84
CA ALA A 528 1.45 -36.66 -4.25
C ALA A 528 2.84 -36.23 -4.71
N TRP A 529 3.52 -35.36 -3.97
CA TRP A 529 4.85 -34.88 -4.36
C TRP A 529 5.95 -35.94 -4.21
N ILE A 530 5.90 -36.80 -3.20
CA ILE A 530 6.78 -37.98 -3.11
C ILE A 530 6.56 -38.89 -4.32
N TRP A 531 5.32 -39.10 -4.75
CA TRP A 531 5.03 -39.87 -5.96
C TRP A 531 5.56 -39.17 -7.22
N ILE A 532 5.35 -37.87 -7.39
CA ILE A 532 5.85 -37.08 -8.53
C ILE A 532 7.37 -37.20 -8.63
N PHE A 533 8.10 -36.97 -7.53
CA PHE A 533 9.57 -37.09 -7.46
C PHE A 533 10.09 -38.53 -7.42
N SER A 534 9.23 -39.55 -7.55
CA SER A 534 9.65 -40.95 -7.63
C SER A 534 9.79 -41.47 -9.06
N GLN A 535 10.65 -42.48 -9.22
CA GLN A 535 10.83 -43.21 -10.48
C GLN A 535 9.65 -44.14 -10.83
N HIS A 536 8.55 -44.09 -10.08
CA HIS A 536 7.34 -44.86 -10.39
C HIS A 536 6.63 -44.27 -11.61
N VAL A 537 6.54 -45.05 -12.70
CA VAL A 537 6.01 -44.64 -14.02
C VAL A 537 6.76 -43.42 -14.57
N PRO A 538 8.01 -43.59 -15.04
CA PRO A 538 8.86 -42.48 -15.47
C PRO A 538 8.46 -41.90 -16.84
N GLY A 539 7.83 -42.68 -17.73
CA GLY A 539 7.54 -42.26 -19.11
C GLY A 539 6.84 -40.90 -19.31
N PRO A 540 5.82 -40.51 -18.52
CA PRO A 540 5.18 -39.20 -18.61
C PRO A 540 5.87 -38.09 -17.79
N LYS A 541 6.90 -38.40 -17.01
CA LYS A 541 7.56 -37.46 -16.09
C LYS A 541 8.86 -36.94 -16.71
N PRO A 542 9.12 -35.62 -16.70
CA PRO A 542 10.37 -35.07 -17.21
C PRO A 542 11.60 -35.57 -16.45
N ASP A 543 12.69 -35.83 -17.17
CA ASP A 543 13.92 -36.38 -16.59
C ASP A 543 14.59 -35.42 -15.57
N PHE A 544 14.40 -34.11 -15.73
CA PHE A 544 14.96 -33.09 -14.81
C PHE A 544 14.45 -33.23 -13.36
N LEU A 545 13.30 -33.91 -13.14
CA LEU A 545 12.79 -34.19 -11.79
C LEU A 545 13.66 -35.19 -11.02
N PHE A 546 14.46 -36.00 -11.75
CA PHE A 546 15.29 -37.07 -11.20
C PHE A 546 16.78 -36.87 -11.46
N GLU A 547 17.15 -35.90 -12.29
CA GLU A 547 18.54 -35.64 -12.67
C GLU A 547 19.02 -34.25 -12.21
N SER A 548 18.23 -33.56 -11.38
CA SER A 548 18.59 -32.24 -10.87
C SER A 548 19.80 -32.28 -9.92
N VAL A 549 20.63 -31.25 -10.08
CA VAL A 549 21.87 -31.04 -9.34
C VAL A 549 21.53 -30.29 -8.03
N SER A 550 22.10 -30.71 -6.89
CA SER A 550 21.78 -30.08 -5.60
C SER A 550 22.38 -28.68 -5.49
N LEU A 551 21.50 -27.68 -5.45
CA LEU A 551 21.84 -26.28 -5.23
C LEU A 551 22.56 -26.04 -3.87
N LEU A 552 22.10 -26.67 -2.78
CA LEU A 552 22.69 -26.50 -1.45
C LEU A 552 24.14 -27.01 -1.34
N THR A 553 24.56 -27.86 -2.27
CA THR A 553 25.89 -28.48 -2.23
C THR A 553 26.74 -28.11 -3.45
N PHE A 554 26.34 -27.07 -4.19
CA PHE A 554 26.97 -26.62 -5.44
C PHE A 554 27.21 -27.77 -6.43
N GLY A 555 26.23 -28.67 -6.51
CA GLY A 555 26.25 -29.81 -7.40
C GLY A 555 27.15 -30.98 -7.03
N THR A 556 27.67 -31.01 -5.82
CA THR A 556 28.39 -32.18 -5.30
C THR A 556 27.48 -33.36 -4.97
N VAL A 557 26.19 -33.11 -4.72
CA VAL A 557 25.16 -34.14 -4.51
C VAL A 557 24.12 -34.01 -5.63
N SER A 558 23.71 -35.11 -6.26
CA SER A 558 22.58 -35.12 -7.19
C SER A 558 21.38 -35.81 -6.55
N PHE A 559 20.18 -35.30 -6.80
CA PHE A 559 18.95 -35.92 -6.32
C PHE A 559 18.39 -36.84 -7.40
N SER A 560 18.56 -38.16 -7.23
CA SER A 560 18.15 -39.16 -8.23
C SER A 560 16.65 -39.50 -8.23
N GLY A 561 15.83 -38.71 -7.54
CA GLY A 561 14.44 -39.06 -7.21
C GLY A 561 14.30 -40.13 -6.12
N PHE A 562 13.06 -40.35 -5.70
CA PHE A 562 12.70 -41.41 -4.75
C PHE A 562 12.64 -42.79 -5.42
N PRO A 563 13.07 -43.87 -4.72
CA PRO A 563 12.89 -45.24 -5.20
C PRO A 563 11.42 -45.56 -5.49
N VAL A 564 11.16 -46.46 -6.44
CA VAL A 564 9.79 -46.88 -6.84
C VAL A 564 8.93 -47.29 -5.64
N VAL A 565 9.50 -48.00 -4.66
CA VAL A 565 8.79 -48.43 -3.44
C VAL A 565 8.30 -47.23 -2.62
N VAL A 566 9.13 -46.20 -2.48
CA VAL A 566 8.78 -44.96 -1.77
C VAL A 566 7.73 -44.18 -2.57
N GLY A 567 7.83 -44.17 -3.90
CA GLY A 567 6.80 -43.61 -4.78
C GLY A 567 5.43 -44.25 -4.62
N ILE A 568 5.37 -45.59 -4.59
CA ILE A 568 4.13 -46.33 -4.35
C ILE A 568 3.58 -46.02 -2.95
N ALA A 569 4.44 -45.95 -1.93
CA ALA A 569 4.02 -45.56 -0.59
C ALA A 569 3.45 -44.13 -0.55
N GLY A 570 4.06 -43.19 -1.27
CA GLY A 570 3.54 -41.83 -1.44
C GLY A 570 2.15 -41.81 -2.12
N ALA A 571 1.97 -42.56 -3.19
CA ALA A 571 0.66 -42.68 -3.86
C ALA A 571 -0.42 -43.27 -2.94
N VAL A 572 -0.06 -44.28 -2.12
CA VAL A 572 -0.95 -44.86 -1.12
C VAL A 572 -1.29 -43.83 -0.03
N ALA A 573 -0.31 -43.05 0.42
CA ALA A 573 -0.53 -41.99 1.40
C ALA A 573 -1.46 -40.89 0.87
N ALA A 574 -1.27 -40.44 -0.38
CA ALA A 574 -2.18 -39.49 -1.02
C ALA A 574 -3.59 -40.06 -1.16
N GLY A 575 -3.71 -41.33 -1.58
CA GLY A 575 -5.00 -42.03 -1.65
C GLY A 575 -5.68 -42.15 -0.29
N LEU A 576 -4.93 -42.40 0.78
CA LEU A 576 -5.44 -42.38 2.16
C LEU A 576 -5.92 -40.99 2.56
N GLY A 577 -5.15 -39.94 2.26
CA GLY A 577 -5.56 -38.55 2.49
C GLY A 577 -6.89 -38.23 1.79
N LEU A 578 -7.07 -38.63 0.53
CA LEU A 578 -8.34 -38.45 -0.18
C LEU A 578 -9.52 -39.18 0.48
N VAL A 579 -9.29 -40.39 0.98
CA VAL A 579 -10.33 -41.14 1.70
C VAL A 579 -10.68 -40.43 3.02
N LEU A 580 -9.69 -39.92 3.75
CA LEU A 580 -9.91 -39.17 4.99
C LEU A 580 -10.68 -37.88 4.73
N LEU A 581 -10.28 -37.09 3.73
CA LEU A 581 -10.98 -35.87 3.31
C LEU A 581 -12.42 -36.16 2.93
N GLY A 582 -12.67 -37.23 2.17
CA GLY A 582 -14.02 -37.62 1.77
C GLY A 582 -14.93 -38.13 2.89
N ILE A 583 -14.35 -38.48 4.04
CA ILE A 583 -15.10 -38.86 5.25
C ILE A 583 -15.36 -37.64 6.13
N GLY A 584 -14.37 -36.76 6.29
CA GLY A 584 -14.47 -35.53 7.11
C GLY A 584 -15.29 -34.45 6.44
N GLU A 585 -14.84 -33.99 5.26
CA GLU A 585 -15.39 -32.84 4.53
C GLU A 585 -15.64 -33.19 3.06
N PRO A 586 -16.74 -33.90 2.75
CA PRO A 586 -17.08 -34.26 1.38
C PRO A 586 -17.12 -33.11 0.36
N PRO A 587 -17.53 -31.86 0.70
CA PRO A 587 -17.49 -30.74 -0.23
C PRO A 587 -16.07 -30.40 -0.71
N GLU A 588 -15.08 -30.52 0.17
CA GLU A 588 -13.67 -30.18 -0.10
C GLU A 588 -12.98 -31.16 -1.04
N LEU A 589 -13.55 -32.34 -1.26
CA LEU A 589 -13.07 -33.27 -2.29
C LEU A 589 -13.05 -32.64 -3.68
N ALA A 590 -13.83 -31.59 -3.95
CA ALA A 590 -13.75 -30.85 -5.20
C ALA A 590 -12.37 -30.19 -5.41
N GLU A 591 -11.69 -29.86 -4.32
CA GLU A 591 -10.42 -29.13 -4.28
C GLU A 591 -9.21 -30.03 -4.03
N PHE A 592 -9.36 -31.35 -4.13
CA PHE A 592 -8.31 -32.32 -3.81
C PHE A 592 -6.99 -32.15 -4.60
N LEU A 593 -7.01 -31.43 -5.73
CA LEU A 593 -5.83 -31.10 -6.53
C LEU A 593 -5.10 -29.85 -6.03
N SER A 594 -5.70 -29.07 -5.12
CA SER A 594 -5.17 -27.81 -4.60
C SER A 594 -3.72 -27.95 -4.08
N PRO A 595 -3.34 -28.96 -3.28
CA PRO A 595 -1.94 -29.12 -2.82
C PRO A 595 -0.92 -29.31 -3.95
N ILE A 596 -1.34 -29.85 -5.09
CA ILE A 596 -0.47 -29.99 -6.27
C ILE A 596 -0.39 -28.65 -7.00
N VAL A 597 -1.53 -27.99 -7.23
CA VAL A 597 -1.59 -26.70 -7.93
C VAL A 597 -0.85 -25.61 -7.15
N ASN A 598 -1.03 -25.55 -5.83
CA ASN A 598 -0.40 -24.55 -4.97
C ASN A 598 1.12 -24.67 -4.99
N VAL A 599 1.69 -25.88 -4.95
CA VAL A 599 3.14 -26.07 -5.11
C VAL A 599 3.60 -25.69 -6.53
N ILE A 600 2.83 -26.03 -7.57
CA ILE A 600 3.17 -25.63 -8.95
C ILE A 600 3.21 -24.10 -9.08
N SER A 601 2.37 -23.36 -8.35
CA SER A 601 2.42 -21.89 -8.33
C SER A 601 3.79 -21.35 -7.90
N TYR A 602 4.57 -22.08 -7.09
CA TYR A 602 5.93 -21.67 -6.72
C TYR A 602 6.92 -21.72 -7.89
N ALA A 603 6.60 -22.40 -9.00
CA ALA A 603 7.38 -22.30 -10.24
C ALA A 603 7.49 -20.85 -10.76
N ARG A 604 6.59 -19.95 -10.33
CA ARG A 604 6.68 -18.51 -10.59
C ARG A 604 7.97 -17.89 -10.07
N ILE A 605 8.54 -18.39 -8.96
CA ILE A 605 9.82 -17.90 -8.42
C ILE A 605 10.92 -18.01 -9.49
N MET A 606 11.06 -19.19 -10.10
CA MET A 606 11.99 -19.43 -11.20
C MET A 606 11.62 -18.62 -12.46
N ALA A 607 10.32 -18.55 -12.81
CA ALA A 607 9.90 -17.82 -14.00
C ALA A 607 10.25 -16.32 -13.93
N VAL A 608 10.06 -15.69 -12.77
CA VAL A 608 10.43 -14.29 -12.53
C VAL A 608 11.95 -14.11 -12.55
N LEU A 609 12.70 -15.05 -11.94
CA LEU A 609 14.17 -15.06 -12.00
C LEU A 609 14.69 -15.05 -13.44
N LEU A 610 14.21 -15.97 -14.28
CA LEU A 610 14.63 -16.04 -15.69
C LEU A 610 14.16 -14.83 -16.49
N ALA A 611 12.93 -14.36 -16.27
CA ALA A 611 12.42 -13.18 -16.96
C ALA A 611 13.24 -11.93 -16.62
N LYS A 612 13.53 -11.69 -15.33
CA LYS A 612 14.32 -10.54 -14.89
C LYS A 612 15.76 -10.63 -15.39
N GLY A 613 16.40 -11.78 -15.23
CA GLY A 613 17.75 -12.00 -15.74
C GLY A 613 17.83 -11.82 -17.26
N GLY A 614 16.84 -12.33 -17.99
CA GLY A 614 16.72 -12.18 -19.45
C GLY A 614 16.52 -10.72 -19.88
N MET A 615 15.71 -9.94 -19.16
CA MET A 615 15.54 -8.51 -19.43
C MET A 615 16.83 -7.72 -19.18
N ALA A 616 17.53 -7.99 -18.07
CA ALA A 616 18.82 -7.36 -17.79
C ALA A 616 19.86 -7.72 -18.86
N LEU A 617 19.92 -8.99 -19.26
CA LEU A 617 20.77 -9.46 -20.36
C LEU A 617 20.44 -8.75 -21.68
N ALA A 618 19.16 -8.59 -22.02
CA ALA A 618 18.73 -7.90 -23.24
C ALA A 618 19.13 -6.42 -23.26
N VAL A 619 18.99 -5.72 -22.13
CA VAL A 619 19.44 -4.32 -21.97
C VAL A 619 20.96 -4.24 -22.17
N ASN A 620 21.72 -5.11 -21.51
CA ASN A 620 23.18 -5.14 -21.64
C ASN A 620 23.62 -5.49 -23.08
N LEU A 621 22.94 -6.44 -23.72
CA LEU A 621 23.22 -6.84 -25.10
C LEU A 621 22.96 -5.69 -26.07
N LEU A 622 21.85 -4.97 -25.90
CA LEU A 622 21.53 -3.83 -26.75
C LEU A 622 22.49 -2.64 -26.55
N ALA A 623 22.90 -2.38 -25.31
CA ALA A 623 23.83 -1.30 -24.98
C ALA A 623 25.29 -1.62 -25.38
N PHE A 624 25.83 -2.74 -24.91
CA PHE A 624 27.25 -3.08 -24.97
C PHE A 624 27.57 -4.12 -26.06
N GLY A 625 26.65 -5.05 -26.32
CA GLY A 625 26.89 -6.19 -27.21
C GLY A 625 27.61 -7.33 -26.51
N ALA A 626 27.58 -8.51 -27.13
CA ALA A 626 28.12 -9.73 -26.52
C ALA A 626 28.67 -10.71 -27.56
N TYR A 627 29.56 -11.59 -27.10
CA TYR A 627 30.11 -12.72 -27.84
C TYR A 627 30.08 -14.01 -27.01
N ILE A 628 30.25 -15.16 -27.67
CA ILE A 628 30.36 -16.48 -27.05
C ILE A 628 31.68 -17.11 -27.51
N ASP A 629 32.49 -17.61 -26.57
CA ASP A 629 33.70 -18.37 -26.91
C ASP A 629 33.33 -19.81 -27.33
N LYS A 630 33.77 -20.23 -28.52
CA LYS A 630 33.64 -21.60 -29.08
C LYS A 630 34.63 -22.58 -28.46
N GLY A 631 35.69 -22.09 -27.81
CA GLY A 631 36.70 -22.88 -27.10
C GLY A 631 36.42 -23.08 -25.61
N GLY A 632 35.43 -22.37 -25.04
CA GLY A 632 35.03 -22.39 -23.62
C GLY A 632 33.65 -23.02 -23.35
N GLU A 633 33.11 -22.81 -22.14
CA GLU A 633 31.84 -23.39 -21.67
C GLU A 633 30.59 -22.88 -22.42
N GLY A 634 30.70 -21.83 -23.26
CA GLY A 634 29.58 -21.27 -24.03
C GLY A 634 28.84 -20.11 -23.34
N SER A 635 29.49 -19.44 -22.37
CA SER A 635 28.95 -18.28 -21.65
C SER A 635 28.93 -16.99 -22.49
N PHE A 636 27.99 -16.08 -22.17
CA PHE A 636 27.97 -14.74 -22.76
C PHE A 636 29.06 -13.86 -22.15
N HIS A 637 29.83 -13.17 -23.00
CA HIS A 637 30.81 -12.17 -22.61
C HIS A 637 30.48 -10.82 -23.26
N PHE A 638 30.38 -9.77 -22.45
CA PHE A 638 30.02 -8.44 -22.93
C PHE A 638 31.22 -7.67 -23.48
N ILE A 639 30.96 -6.87 -24.52
CA ILE A 639 31.97 -6.07 -25.22
C ILE A 639 31.81 -4.63 -24.77
N PHE A 640 32.86 -4.02 -24.18
CA PHE A 640 32.77 -2.65 -23.65
C PHE A 640 33.48 -1.60 -24.51
N SER A 641 34.23 -2.02 -25.53
CA SER A 641 34.95 -1.10 -26.42
C SER A 641 34.90 -1.56 -27.88
N ALA A 642 34.97 -0.60 -28.80
CA ALA A 642 35.02 -0.90 -30.23
C ALA A 642 36.31 -1.66 -30.63
N GLU A 643 37.42 -1.42 -29.93
CA GLU A 643 38.66 -2.17 -30.12
C GLU A 643 38.47 -3.66 -29.77
N HIS A 644 37.74 -3.97 -28.69
CA HIS A 644 37.44 -5.34 -28.31
C HIS A 644 36.46 -6.00 -29.29
N LEU A 645 35.51 -5.25 -29.84
CA LEU A 645 34.63 -5.75 -30.92
C LEU A 645 35.43 -6.19 -32.15
N HIS A 646 36.43 -5.39 -32.56
CA HIS A 646 37.31 -5.76 -33.68
C HIS A 646 38.13 -7.02 -33.38
N HIS A 647 38.64 -7.16 -32.15
CA HIS A 647 39.34 -8.37 -31.72
C HIS A 647 38.46 -9.62 -31.82
N VAL A 648 37.22 -9.54 -31.35
CA VAL A 648 36.24 -10.63 -31.42
C VAL A 648 35.91 -11.01 -32.86
N GLN A 649 35.77 -10.03 -33.75
CA GLN A 649 35.49 -10.29 -35.17
C GLN A 649 36.65 -10.97 -35.91
N GLU A 650 37.89 -10.75 -35.45
CA GLU A 650 39.10 -11.33 -36.05
C GLU A 650 39.47 -12.69 -35.44
N THR A 651 38.92 -13.04 -34.28
CA THR A 651 39.25 -14.25 -33.52
C THR A 651 38.32 -15.42 -33.90
N PRO A 652 38.79 -16.47 -34.60
CA PRO A 652 37.92 -17.54 -35.09
C PRO A 652 37.26 -18.42 -34.00
N SER A 653 37.81 -18.40 -32.79
CA SER A 653 37.24 -19.07 -31.62
C SER A 653 36.13 -18.27 -30.96
N GLU A 654 35.88 -17.02 -31.33
CA GLU A 654 34.84 -16.19 -30.70
C GLU A 654 33.69 -15.96 -31.69
N GLU A 655 32.46 -16.23 -31.26
CA GLU A 655 31.24 -15.97 -32.03
C GLU A 655 30.58 -14.69 -31.56
N LEU A 656 30.59 -13.66 -32.40
CA LEU A 656 29.83 -12.43 -32.13
C LEU A 656 28.33 -12.75 -32.11
N VAL A 657 27.68 -12.52 -30.97
CA VAL A 657 26.22 -12.66 -30.84
C VAL A 657 25.54 -11.39 -31.33
N PHE A 658 26.01 -10.24 -30.85
CA PHE A 658 25.44 -8.94 -31.17
C PHE A 658 26.44 -7.81 -30.92
N ALA A 659 26.50 -6.81 -31.81
CA ALA A 659 27.28 -5.60 -31.61
C ALA A 659 26.40 -4.52 -30.97
N GLY A 660 26.78 -4.03 -29.79
CA GLY A 660 25.98 -3.07 -29.04
C GLY A 660 26.05 -1.65 -29.60
N ILE A 661 25.11 -0.79 -29.21
CA ILE A 661 25.07 0.61 -29.65
C ILE A 661 26.36 1.36 -29.26
N THR A 662 26.93 1.07 -28.08
CA THR A 662 28.16 1.70 -27.59
C THR A 662 29.43 1.20 -28.27
N THR A 663 29.41 0.01 -28.87
CA THR A 663 30.59 -0.65 -29.46
C THR A 663 30.58 -0.70 -30.99
N ALA A 664 29.40 -0.66 -31.62
CA ALA A 664 29.26 -0.69 -33.07
C ALA A 664 29.71 0.59 -33.79
N PHE A 665 29.77 1.72 -33.07
CA PHE A 665 30.01 3.05 -33.62
C PHE A 665 31.21 3.73 -32.94
N ASP A 666 32.43 3.38 -33.36
CA ASP A 666 33.66 3.90 -32.75
C ASP A 666 33.79 5.44 -32.93
N PRO A 667 33.80 6.23 -31.85
CA PRO A 667 34.02 7.68 -31.90
C PRO A 667 35.30 8.08 -32.64
N ALA A 668 36.36 7.26 -32.58
CA ALA A 668 37.61 7.54 -33.27
C ALA A 668 37.51 7.37 -34.80
N SER A 669 36.57 6.53 -35.26
CA SER A 669 36.38 6.20 -36.68
C SER A 669 35.38 7.12 -37.41
N ILE A 670 34.32 7.56 -36.73
CA ILE A 670 33.20 8.30 -37.36
C ILE A 670 32.87 9.64 -36.68
N GLY A 671 33.70 10.10 -35.74
CA GLY A 671 33.61 11.44 -35.15
C GLY A 671 32.35 11.67 -34.32
N LEU A 672 31.65 12.80 -34.54
CA LEU A 672 30.47 13.21 -33.76
C LEU A 672 29.38 12.13 -33.70
N VAL A 673 29.19 11.36 -34.76
CA VAL A 673 28.18 10.28 -34.83
C VAL A 673 28.50 9.16 -33.83
N GLY A 674 29.78 8.82 -33.65
CA GLY A 674 30.19 7.81 -32.67
C GLY A 674 30.03 8.30 -31.22
N ILE A 675 30.28 9.60 -30.97
CA ILE A 675 30.01 10.21 -29.65
C ILE A 675 28.51 10.17 -29.34
N VAL A 676 27.66 10.53 -30.30
CA VAL A 676 26.19 10.48 -30.14
C VAL A 676 25.72 9.04 -29.90
N ALA A 677 26.25 8.06 -30.62
CA ALA A 677 25.92 6.66 -30.42
C ALA A 677 26.36 6.14 -29.04
N LEU A 678 27.57 6.49 -28.57
CA LEU A 678 28.06 6.13 -27.25
C LEU A 678 27.15 6.70 -26.14
N VAL A 679 26.82 7.99 -26.20
CA VAL A 679 25.93 8.65 -25.25
C VAL A 679 24.52 8.03 -25.30
N GLY A 680 23.99 7.81 -26.52
CA GLY A 680 22.70 7.16 -26.71
C GLY A 680 22.65 5.75 -26.12
N GLY A 681 23.70 4.94 -26.32
CA GLY A 681 23.81 3.60 -25.75
C GLY A 681 23.87 3.59 -24.22
N ILE A 682 24.58 4.55 -23.60
CA ILE A 682 24.60 4.73 -22.14
C ILE A 682 23.21 5.11 -21.61
N VAL A 683 22.53 6.05 -22.28
CA VAL A 683 21.15 6.45 -21.90
C VAL A 683 20.22 5.25 -21.98
N VAL A 684 20.31 4.45 -23.05
CA VAL A 684 19.49 3.25 -23.20
C VAL A 684 19.78 2.22 -22.12
N ALA A 685 21.06 2.03 -21.73
CA ALA A 685 21.41 1.17 -20.60
C ALA A 685 20.79 1.67 -19.29
N LEU A 686 20.90 2.97 -19.00
CA LEU A 686 20.37 3.57 -17.77
C LEU A 686 18.85 3.45 -17.70
N VAL A 687 18.15 3.81 -18.77
CA VAL A 687 16.69 3.70 -18.84
C VAL A 687 16.26 2.24 -18.79
N GLY A 688 16.94 1.34 -19.50
CA GLY A 688 16.66 -0.09 -19.48
C GLY A 688 16.80 -0.69 -18.09
N HIS A 689 17.90 -0.39 -17.39
CA HIS A 689 18.12 -0.87 -16.02
C HIS A 689 17.15 -0.24 -15.01
N LEU A 690 16.74 1.03 -15.20
CA LEU A 690 15.68 1.64 -14.40
C LEU A 690 14.36 0.89 -14.57
N VAL A 691 13.98 0.53 -15.80
CA VAL A 691 12.79 -0.28 -16.07
C VAL A 691 12.90 -1.66 -15.41
N VAL A 692 14.06 -2.33 -15.49
CA VAL A 692 14.29 -3.62 -14.83
C VAL A 692 14.27 -3.52 -13.30
N LEU A 693 14.70 -2.39 -12.74
CA LEU A 693 14.60 -2.10 -11.31
C LEU A 693 13.14 -1.96 -10.88
N LEU A 694 12.35 -1.13 -11.57
CA LEU A 694 10.94 -0.85 -11.28
C LEU A 694 10.07 -2.10 -11.45
N LEU A 695 10.22 -2.81 -12.58
CA LEU A 695 9.54 -4.08 -12.81
C LEU A 695 9.99 -5.16 -11.82
N GLY A 696 11.22 -5.09 -11.33
CA GLY A 696 11.73 -5.99 -10.30
C GLY A 696 10.95 -5.85 -8.99
N VAL A 697 10.73 -4.62 -8.52
CA VAL A 697 9.95 -4.38 -7.28
C VAL A 697 8.51 -4.85 -7.45
N THR A 698 7.86 -4.44 -8.54
CA THR A 698 6.44 -4.74 -8.74
C THR A 698 6.21 -6.22 -9.04
N SER A 699 7.00 -6.83 -9.93
CA SER A 699 6.82 -8.23 -10.31
C SER A 699 7.23 -9.18 -9.19
N ALA A 700 8.44 -9.04 -8.63
CA ALA A 700 8.90 -9.96 -7.58
C ALA A 700 8.15 -9.71 -6.26
N GLY A 701 7.87 -8.45 -5.92
CA GLY A 701 7.11 -8.09 -4.71
C GLY A 701 5.70 -8.65 -4.73
N ILE A 702 4.92 -8.38 -5.79
CA ILE A 702 3.54 -8.87 -5.89
C ILE A 702 3.48 -10.40 -5.95
N GLN A 703 4.42 -11.04 -6.64
CA GLN A 703 4.43 -12.51 -6.70
C GLN A 703 4.83 -13.14 -5.36
N ALA A 704 5.78 -12.56 -4.63
CA ALA A 704 6.12 -13.02 -3.30
C ALA A 704 4.95 -12.84 -2.33
N VAL A 705 4.29 -11.67 -2.32
CA VAL A 705 3.07 -11.44 -1.53
C VAL A 705 1.97 -12.43 -1.90
N ARG A 706 1.76 -12.70 -3.19
CA ARG A 706 0.75 -13.67 -3.64
C ARG A 706 1.00 -15.05 -3.04
N LEU A 707 2.23 -15.54 -3.11
CA LEU A 707 2.63 -16.84 -2.55
C LEU A 707 2.40 -16.91 -1.03
N GLU A 708 2.56 -15.79 -0.32
CA GLU A 708 2.21 -15.69 1.10
C GLU A 708 0.68 -15.70 1.31
N TYR A 709 -0.05 -14.81 0.65
CA TYR A 709 -1.47 -14.56 0.98
C TYR A 709 -2.42 -15.63 0.44
N VAL A 710 -2.17 -16.09 -0.78
CA VAL A 710 -3.08 -17.02 -1.47
C VAL A 710 -2.64 -18.45 -1.22
N GLU A 711 -1.36 -18.74 -1.40
CA GLU A 711 -0.87 -20.11 -1.28
C GLU A 711 -0.54 -20.51 0.16
N PHE A 712 0.00 -19.63 1.02
CA PHE A 712 0.44 -19.99 2.37
C PHE A 712 -0.61 -19.72 3.46
N PHE A 713 -1.13 -18.48 3.58
CA PHE A 713 -2.10 -18.08 4.60
C PHE A 713 -3.41 -18.83 4.50
N GLY A 714 -3.90 -19.08 3.28
CA GLY A 714 -5.14 -19.82 3.05
C GLY A 714 -5.20 -21.24 3.63
N ASN A 715 -4.09 -21.77 4.17
CA ASN A 715 -4.09 -23.08 4.84
C ASN A 715 -4.31 -23.02 6.36
N PHE A 716 -4.07 -21.88 7.01
CA PHE A 716 -4.08 -21.81 8.49
C PHE A 716 -4.53 -20.46 9.07
N TYR A 717 -4.83 -19.47 8.22
CA TYR A 717 -5.00 -18.08 8.60
C TYR A 717 -6.26 -17.49 7.95
N GLU A 718 -7.25 -17.10 8.75
CA GLU A 718 -8.45 -16.42 8.26
C GLU A 718 -8.34 -14.89 8.41
N GLY A 719 -7.72 -14.43 9.51
CA GLY A 719 -7.59 -13.02 9.84
C GLY A 719 -8.90 -12.37 10.29
N GLY A 720 -8.92 -11.02 10.33
CA GLY A 720 -10.08 -10.25 10.77
C GLY A 720 -10.13 -9.98 12.28
N GLY A 721 -9.02 -10.17 12.99
CA GLY A 721 -8.89 -9.82 14.40
C GLY A 721 -9.02 -8.32 14.66
N ARG A 722 -9.53 -7.97 15.85
CA ARG A 722 -9.71 -6.56 16.25
C ARG A 722 -8.42 -5.98 16.77
N ALA A 723 -8.14 -4.74 16.40
CA ALA A 723 -6.98 -4.03 16.91
C ALA A 723 -7.18 -3.66 18.38
N TYR A 724 -6.17 -3.93 19.21
CA TYR A 724 -6.10 -3.34 20.53
C TYR A 724 -5.76 -1.86 20.42
N LEU A 725 -6.72 -1.03 20.80
CA LEU A 725 -6.64 0.42 20.89
C LEU A 725 -6.89 0.83 22.35
N PRO A 726 -5.83 1.01 23.18
CA PRO A 726 -6.03 1.43 24.56
C PRO A 726 -6.64 2.83 24.63
N PHE A 727 -7.48 3.05 25.62
CA PHE A 727 -8.07 4.33 25.96
C PHE A 727 -7.00 5.19 26.63
N GLY A 728 -6.59 6.24 25.92
CA GLY A 728 -5.47 7.10 26.26
C GLY A 728 -4.66 7.46 25.01
N ARG A 729 -3.75 8.42 25.14
CA ARG A 729 -2.76 8.77 24.12
C ARG A 729 -1.44 9.14 24.75
N ASP A 730 -0.36 8.83 24.03
CA ASP A 730 0.96 9.35 24.34
C ASP A 730 1.03 10.84 23.96
N ARG A 731 1.32 11.70 24.94
CA ARG A 731 1.43 13.13 24.72
C ARG A 731 2.76 13.48 24.05
N LYS A 732 2.69 14.12 22.89
CA LYS A 732 3.82 14.61 22.10
C LYS A 732 4.07 16.11 22.33
N TYR A 733 3.00 16.91 22.44
CA TYR A 733 3.09 18.37 22.43
C TYR A 733 2.78 19.02 23.79
N THR A 734 2.07 18.33 24.67
CA THR A 734 1.68 18.80 25.99
C THR A 734 2.39 18.02 27.09
N ARG A 735 2.52 18.62 28.28
CA ARG A 735 2.98 17.95 29.50
C ARG A 735 2.02 18.30 30.63
N ASP A 736 1.81 17.36 31.54
CA ASP A 736 1.17 17.66 32.82
C ASP A 736 2.10 18.55 33.64
N ASP A 737 1.53 19.57 34.29
CA ASP A 737 2.25 20.51 35.17
C ASP A 737 2.68 19.89 36.51
#